data_AF-A0A9R0YTB2-F1
#
_entry.id   AF-A0A9R0YTB2-F1
#
_cell.length_a   1.000
_cell.length_b   1.000
_cell.length_c   1.000
_cell.angle_alpha   90.00
_cell.angle_beta   90.00
_cell.angle_gamma   90.00
#
_symmetry.space_group_name_H-M   'P 1'
#
loop_
_entity.id
_entity.type
_entity.pdbx_description
1 polymer ?
#
loop_
_entity_poly.entity_id
_entity_poly.type
_entity_poly.pdbx_seq_one_letter_code
_entity_poly.pdbx_strand_id
1 'polypeptide(L)'
;MEDYPEELRTPPVSLVSIVGCPEMHATISAALSSQQPPINTLALPDFAKANILSRTGKSRDPLAPPQAATGILKKDWLLKHRTRVPAAVAAMFRADQVTGDPAQWLQACSDLENLKSIIQGRHTKLVVILVQTQAGDELGEEVMVALRKRAEIDSKHLIVLVESDEAERNASLLKLRTIFAELCSTYYKGEGRRIKARIEKRNFSSVELSVRYCFKVAVYAEFRRDWPEALKFYEEGVRVLREMIGTSTRLPPTQRLVEIKAVADQFHFKISTLLLHAGKVVEAITWFRKHIRSFERVVGSPEVAFLHWEWFSRQFLVFGELIETTSTTVPDTISPRFGTADNALTEWEFQPAYYYQLAANYLREKRCALECPSSSANLTGDSQIPDSVMSSVYVGQYVRLFEEGDTISVLPLSDTEYTSYALSEAERFQDSYEIIALFRKAYESFLSLGATRMASSCSAGMAIEYYAAGEFGNAKKLFDGVVGLYRQEGWTTLLWENLGYLRECSRKLNSLVNFISYSLEMAALPLFSGSVQGNSENKSNGPAGWPTISRREEIQQEVVDILEGKHTSQVIDDEFNLQLTEESTHLVIDQISPLRIVLVASVAFHDQSVKPGSPLLVSVSLLSHLPSPVAIDQLEVQFNQSDCNFVMQ
;
A
#
# COMPACT_ATOMS: atom_id res chain seq x y z
N MET A 1 -4.89 0.08 3.77
CA MET A 1 -5.60 1.34 3.44
C MET A 1 -5.68 2.31 4.62
N GLU A 2 -5.49 1.84 5.85
CA GLU A 2 -5.77 2.59 7.08
C GLU A 2 -4.89 3.85 7.26
N ASP A 3 -3.67 3.80 6.74
CA ASP A 3 -2.70 4.90 6.77
C ASP A 3 -3.10 6.13 5.92
N TYR A 4 -4.11 6.03 5.05
CA TYR A 4 -4.62 7.22 4.35
C TYR A 4 -5.50 8.04 5.29
N PRO A 5 -5.33 9.37 5.32
CA PRO A 5 -6.25 10.26 6.00
C PRO A 5 -7.71 9.98 5.60
N GLU A 6 -8.61 9.98 6.58
CA GLU A 6 -10.04 9.66 6.38
C GLU A 6 -10.65 10.53 5.27
N GLU A 7 -10.19 11.78 5.16
CA GLU A 7 -10.68 12.72 4.17
C GLU A 7 -10.46 12.30 2.71
N LEU A 8 -9.52 11.39 2.45
CA LEU A 8 -9.23 10.87 1.11
C LEU A 8 -10.01 9.60 0.82
N ARG A 9 -10.22 8.78 1.86
CA ARG A 9 -10.91 7.48 1.78
C ARG A 9 -12.40 7.62 1.55
N THR A 10 -13.03 8.68 2.06
CA THR A 10 -14.46 8.91 1.87
C THR A 10 -14.72 10.03 0.85
N PRO A 11 -15.86 10.00 0.14
CA PRO A 11 -16.23 11.11 -0.74
C PRO A 11 -16.38 12.42 0.06
N PRO A 12 -15.99 13.57 -0.52
CA PRO A 12 -16.15 14.86 0.15
C PRO A 12 -17.63 15.22 0.28
N VAL A 13 -18.02 15.64 1.48
CA VAL A 13 -19.39 16.05 1.83
C VAL A 13 -19.42 17.56 2.02
N SER A 14 -20.41 18.21 1.39
CA SER A 14 -20.59 19.67 1.51
C SER A 14 -20.72 20.09 2.97
N LEU A 15 -20.10 21.22 3.32
CA LEU A 15 -20.16 21.77 4.67
C LEU A 15 -20.95 23.08 4.67
N VAL A 16 -21.94 23.20 5.55
CA VAL A 16 -22.62 24.45 5.85
C VAL A 16 -22.42 24.81 7.31
N SER A 17 -22.57 26.09 7.66
CA SER A 17 -22.58 26.52 9.06
C SER A 17 -23.90 27.17 9.39
N ILE A 18 -24.42 26.91 10.59
CA ILE A 18 -25.60 27.56 11.15
C ILE A 18 -25.16 28.33 12.40
N VAL A 19 -25.55 29.59 12.51
CA VAL A 19 -25.09 30.51 13.56
C VAL A 19 -26.30 31.12 14.26
N GLY A 20 -26.35 31.02 15.59
CA GLY A 20 -27.49 31.46 16.41
C GLY A 20 -28.61 30.43 16.50
N CYS A 21 -29.58 30.65 17.41
CA CYS A 21 -30.73 29.75 17.68
C CYS A 21 -30.34 28.27 17.91
N PRO A 22 -29.54 27.96 18.96
CA PRO A 22 -29.04 26.61 19.24
C PRO A 22 -30.11 25.53 19.38
N GLU A 23 -31.31 25.90 19.81
CA GLU A 23 -32.49 25.04 19.94
C GLU A 23 -32.85 24.32 18.62
N MET A 24 -32.58 24.95 17.47
CA MET A 24 -32.90 24.39 16.15
C MET A 24 -31.75 23.60 15.52
N HIS A 25 -30.56 23.59 16.14
CA HIS A 25 -29.36 23.02 15.53
C HIS A 25 -29.48 21.52 15.30
N ALA A 26 -30.02 20.78 16.27
CA ALA A 26 -30.19 19.34 16.16
C ALA A 26 -31.16 18.99 15.01
N THR A 27 -32.29 19.68 14.93
CA THR A 27 -33.34 19.48 13.91
C THR A 27 -32.81 19.78 12.50
N ILE A 28 -32.14 20.92 12.32
CA ILE A 28 -31.59 21.30 11.00
C ILE A 28 -30.43 20.37 10.62
N SER A 29 -29.54 20.06 11.56
CA SER A 29 -28.40 19.18 11.28
C SER A 29 -28.85 17.77 10.88
N ALA A 30 -29.83 17.20 11.60
CA ALA A 30 -30.42 15.91 11.25
C ALA A 30 -31.11 15.95 9.88
N ALA A 31 -31.80 17.06 9.59
CA ALA A 31 -32.44 17.23 8.29
C ALA A 31 -31.41 17.28 7.15
N LEU A 32 -30.29 17.97 7.32
CA LEU A 32 -29.23 18.10 6.31
C LEU A 32 -28.39 16.82 6.16
N SER A 33 -28.13 16.09 7.25
CA SER A 33 -27.41 14.81 7.19
C SER A 33 -28.25 13.70 6.55
N SER A 34 -29.58 13.75 6.67
CA SER A 34 -30.49 12.78 6.04
C SER A 34 -30.70 12.99 4.53
N GLN A 35 -30.27 14.13 3.98
CA GLN A 35 -30.37 14.42 2.55
C GLN A 35 -29.43 13.49 1.76
N GLN A 36 -29.72 13.27 0.47
CA GLN A 36 -28.80 12.63 -0.46
C GLN A 36 -28.46 13.60 -1.62
N PRO A 37 -27.21 14.06 -1.78
CA PRO A 37 -26.05 13.90 -0.87
C PRO A 37 -26.32 14.42 0.56
N PRO A 38 -25.67 13.82 1.58
CA PRO A 38 -25.65 14.42 2.90
C PRO A 38 -24.95 15.78 2.87
N ILE A 39 -25.30 16.65 3.81
CA ILE A 39 -24.63 17.93 4.03
C ILE A 39 -24.20 17.98 5.51
N ASN A 40 -22.91 18.17 5.75
CA ASN A 40 -22.36 18.33 7.09
C ASN A 40 -22.66 19.74 7.60
N THR A 41 -22.92 19.85 8.90
CA THR A 41 -23.31 21.11 9.54
C THR A 41 -22.32 21.47 10.64
N LEU A 42 -21.79 22.69 10.58
CA LEU A 42 -21.01 23.32 11.65
C LEU A 42 -21.93 24.25 12.44
N ALA A 43 -22.43 23.75 13.55
CA ALA A 43 -23.34 24.45 14.45
C ALA A 43 -22.58 25.38 15.40
N LEU A 44 -22.83 26.69 15.30
CA LEU A 44 -22.24 27.72 16.15
C LEU A 44 -23.35 28.37 16.99
N PRO A 45 -23.39 28.15 18.32
CA PRO A 45 -24.50 28.60 19.17
C PRO A 45 -24.63 30.12 19.24
N ASP A 46 -23.56 30.86 18.96
CA ASP A 46 -23.47 32.30 19.09
C ASP A 46 -22.64 32.89 17.93
N PHE A 47 -23.04 34.08 17.47
CA PHE A 47 -22.34 34.89 16.48
C PHE A 47 -20.91 35.25 16.93
N ALA A 48 -20.63 35.35 18.23
CA ALA A 48 -19.26 35.55 18.72
C ALA A 48 -18.30 34.41 18.33
N LYS A 49 -18.81 33.18 18.18
CA LYS A 49 -18.03 32.01 17.75
C LYS A 49 -17.82 31.94 16.24
N ALA A 50 -18.46 32.81 15.46
CA ALA A 50 -18.30 32.86 14.00
C ALA A 50 -16.86 33.18 13.58
N ASN A 51 -16.03 33.74 14.46
CA ASN A 51 -14.61 34.01 14.19
C ASN A 51 -13.80 32.77 13.75
N ILE A 52 -14.24 31.55 14.09
CA ILE A 52 -13.63 30.30 13.61
C ILE A 52 -13.73 30.18 12.06
N LEU A 53 -14.74 30.81 11.46
CA LEU A 53 -14.95 30.87 10.02
C LEU A 53 -14.04 31.88 9.32
N SER A 54 -13.40 32.78 10.07
CA SER A 54 -12.55 33.82 9.51
C SER A 54 -11.35 33.21 8.78
N ARG A 55 -10.92 33.85 7.71
CA ARG A 55 -9.68 33.45 7.05
C ARG A 55 -8.51 33.86 7.94
N THR A 56 -7.81 32.88 8.51
CA THR A 56 -6.49 33.13 9.12
C THR A 56 -5.54 33.62 8.04
N GLY A 57 -5.38 34.94 7.95
CA GLY A 57 -4.43 35.56 7.05
C GLY A 57 -3.02 35.27 7.56
N LYS A 58 -2.16 34.67 6.73
CA LYS A 58 -0.73 34.93 6.89
C LYS A 58 -0.54 36.37 6.44
N SER A 59 -0.22 37.28 7.34
CA SER A 59 0.27 38.61 6.98
C SER A 59 1.55 38.39 6.16
N ARG A 60 1.45 38.51 4.85
CA ARG A 60 2.62 38.43 3.99
C ARG A 60 3.24 39.81 4.01
N ASP A 61 4.44 39.92 4.58
CA ASP A 61 5.23 41.14 4.51
C ASP A 61 5.40 41.52 3.02
N PRO A 62 4.93 42.68 2.57
CA PRO A 62 5.05 43.14 1.19
C PRO A 62 6.50 43.25 0.71
N LEU A 63 7.46 43.36 1.62
CA LEU A 63 8.89 43.49 1.33
C LEU A 63 9.63 42.14 1.30
N ALA A 64 8.98 41.05 1.72
CA ALA A 64 9.62 39.74 1.68
C ALA A 64 9.78 39.25 0.23
N PRO A 65 10.97 38.77 -0.18
CA PRO A 65 11.18 38.26 -1.52
C PRO A 65 10.20 37.11 -1.83
N PRO A 66 9.89 36.85 -3.12
CA PRO A 66 9.02 35.74 -3.50
C PRO A 66 9.63 34.42 -3.00
N GLN A 67 9.13 33.92 -1.88
CA GLN A 67 9.53 32.62 -1.37
C GLN A 67 9.18 31.54 -2.41
N ALA A 68 10.18 30.73 -2.77
CA ALA A 68 9.96 29.51 -3.53
C ALA A 68 8.89 28.64 -2.83
N ALA A 69 8.13 27.87 -3.59
CA ALA A 69 7.11 27.01 -3.00
C ALA A 69 7.80 25.99 -2.06
N THR A 70 7.54 26.10 -0.75
CA THR A 70 8.18 25.25 0.26
C THR A 70 7.81 23.77 0.16
N GLY A 71 6.75 23.42 -0.57
CA GLY A 71 6.30 22.05 -0.82
C GLY A 71 5.13 22.00 -1.83
N ILE A 72 4.70 20.81 -2.24
CA ILE A 72 3.69 20.59 -3.29
C ILE A 72 2.28 20.65 -2.71
N LEU A 73 1.89 19.73 -1.83
CA LEU A 73 0.54 19.62 -1.29
C LEU A 73 0.54 19.69 0.25
N LYS A 74 -0.35 20.49 0.82
CA LYS A 74 -0.52 20.57 2.29
C LYS A 74 -1.43 19.46 2.78
N LYS A 75 -1.04 18.77 3.85
CA LYS A 75 -1.79 17.64 4.44
C LYS A 75 -3.17 18.07 4.94
N ASP A 76 -3.24 19.20 5.63
CA ASP A 76 -4.46 19.69 6.29
C ASP A 76 -5.48 20.34 5.34
N TRP A 77 -5.13 20.54 4.06
CA TRP A 77 -5.96 21.35 3.15
C TRP A 77 -7.34 20.72 2.92
N LEU A 78 -7.39 19.42 2.65
CA LEU A 78 -8.65 18.72 2.38
C LEU A 78 -9.49 18.59 3.66
N LEU A 79 -8.88 18.17 4.77
CA LEU A 79 -9.54 18.12 6.08
C LEU A 79 -10.16 19.47 6.46
N LYS A 80 -9.41 20.57 6.28
CA LYS A 80 -9.88 21.93 6.54
C LYS A 80 -11.12 22.27 5.71
N HIS A 81 -11.16 21.90 4.44
CA HIS A 81 -12.32 22.17 3.58
C HIS A 81 -13.52 21.26 3.84
N ARG A 82 -13.32 20.11 4.48
CA ARG A 82 -14.40 19.22 4.91
C ARG A 82 -14.98 19.56 6.29
N THR A 83 -14.21 20.23 7.15
CA THR A 83 -14.58 20.41 8.58
C THR A 83 -14.65 21.86 9.06
N ARG A 84 -13.94 22.80 8.41
CA ARG A 84 -13.78 24.19 8.92
C ARG A 84 -14.14 25.30 7.93
N VAL A 85 -14.31 24.99 6.65
CA VAL A 85 -14.59 26.00 5.61
C VAL A 85 -15.96 25.72 4.99
N PRO A 86 -17.03 26.33 5.50
CA PRO A 86 -18.37 26.11 4.97
C PRO A 86 -18.55 26.80 3.61
N ALA A 87 -19.29 26.13 2.73
CA ALA A 87 -19.70 26.64 1.43
C ALA A 87 -20.86 27.67 1.54
N ALA A 88 -21.73 27.47 2.54
CA ALA A 88 -22.80 28.41 2.90
C ALA A 88 -22.91 28.55 4.43
N VAL A 89 -23.33 29.72 4.88
CA VAL A 89 -23.55 30.08 6.29
C VAL A 89 -24.97 30.59 6.43
N ALA A 90 -25.73 30.08 7.39
CA ALA A 90 -27.02 30.61 7.77
C ALA A 90 -26.92 31.41 9.07
N ALA A 91 -27.32 32.68 9.02
CA ALA A 91 -27.58 33.49 10.19
C ALA A 91 -29.01 33.21 10.67
N MET A 92 -29.15 32.72 11.90
CA MET A 92 -30.44 32.38 12.49
C MET A 92 -30.82 33.41 13.54
N PHE A 93 -32.01 33.99 13.39
CA PHE A 93 -32.58 34.93 14.35
C PHE A 93 -33.97 34.46 14.76
N ARG A 94 -34.32 34.63 16.03
CA ARG A 94 -35.69 34.41 16.48
C ARG A 94 -36.56 35.60 16.04
N ALA A 95 -37.82 35.35 15.72
CA ALA A 95 -38.72 36.40 15.21
C ALA A 95 -38.82 37.61 16.15
N ASP A 96 -38.87 37.37 17.47
CA ASP A 96 -38.90 38.39 18.53
C ASP A 96 -37.66 39.29 18.55
N GLN A 97 -36.47 38.78 18.20
CA GLN A 97 -35.25 39.59 18.12
C GLN A 97 -35.27 40.59 16.96
N VAL A 98 -36.11 40.34 15.97
CA VAL A 98 -36.18 41.10 14.72
C VAL A 98 -37.41 42.01 14.68
N THR A 99 -38.50 41.63 15.35
CA THR A 99 -39.73 42.43 15.48
C THR A 99 -39.85 43.16 16.83
N GLY A 100 -38.95 42.88 17.78
CA GLY A 100 -38.93 43.45 19.13
C GLY A 100 -38.40 44.88 19.22
N ASP A 101 -37.76 45.19 20.35
CA ASP A 101 -37.25 46.53 20.67
C ASP A 101 -36.20 46.98 19.61
N PRO A 102 -36.19 48.27 19.18
CA PRO A 102 -35.11 48.85 18.38
C PRO A 102 -33.68 48.41 18.75
N ALA A 103 -33.39 48.21 20.04
CA ALA A 103 -32.09 47.72 20.50
C ALA A 103 -31.76 46.29 20.02
N GLN A 104 -32.74 45.38 20.02
CA GLN A 104 -32.58 44.00 19.56
C GLN A 104 -32.40 43.95 18.04
N TRP A 105 -33.17 44.75 17.30
CA TRP A 105 -33.01 44.92 15.86
C TRP A 105 -31.61 45.45 15.49
N LEU A 106 -31.09 46.44 16.23
CA LEU A 106 -29.74 46.97 16.05
C LEU A 106 -28.67 45.90 16.29
N GLN A 107 -28.83 45.05 17.31
CA GLN A 107 -27.93 43.95 17.59
C GLN A 107 -27.94 42.91 16.47
N ALA A 108 -29.11 42.46 16.02
CA ALA A 108 -29.24 41.52 14.90
C ALA A 108 -28.60 42.07 13.61
N CYS A 109 -28.77 43.37 13.33
CA CYS A 109 -28.09 44.04 12.23
C CYS A 109 -26.56 44.05 12.40
N SER A 110 -26.05 44.28 13.61
CA SER A 110 -24.61 44.26 13.90
C SER A 110 -24.03 42.86 13.69
N ASP A 111 -24.68 41.83 14.24
CA ASP A 111 -24.26 40.44 14.12
C ASP A 111 -24.23 39.96 12.66
N LEU A 112 -25.23 40.37 11.87
CA LEU A 112 -25.29 40.08 10.45
C LEU A 112 -24.13 40.73 9.67
N GLU A 113 -23.81 42.01 9.93
CA GLU A 113 -22.68 42.69 9.28
C GLU A 113 -21.33 42.12 9.73
N ASN A 114 -21.19 41.79 11.02
CA ASN A 114 -20.02 41.11 11.55
C ASN A 114 -19.80 39.77 10.82
N LEU A 115 -20.86 38.97 10.69
CA LEU A 115 -20.82 37.70 9.98
C LEU A 115 -20.46 37.88 8.50
N LYS A 116 -21.03 38.88 7.82
CA LYS A 116 -20.66 39.24 6.44
C LYS A 116 -19.16 39.55 6.33
N SER A 117 -18.61 40.34 7.25
CA SER A 117 -17.18 40.69 7.26
C SER A 117 -16.29 39.45 7.40
N ILE A 118 -16.68 38.50 8.26
CA ILE A 118 -15.96 37.25 8.52
C ILE A 118 -15.91 36.38 7.26
N ILE A 119 -17.02 36.29 6.51
CA ILE A 119 -17.15 35.39 5.36
C ILE A 119 -16.70 36.00 4.03
N GLN A 120 -16.58 37.33 3.94
CA GLN A 120 -16.27 38.07 2.70
C GLN A 120 -15.01 37.55 1.99
N GLY A 121 -13.96 37.22 2.75
CA GLY A 121 -12.67 36.75 2.21
C GLY A 121 -12.66 35.31 1.68
N ARG A 122 -13.75 34.55 1.84
CA ARG A 122 -13.88 33.14 1.44
C ARG A 122 -14.93 32.89 0.36
N HIS A 123 -15.69 33.90 -0.08
CA HIS A 123 -16.79 33.76 -1.04
C HIS A 123 -17.90 32.78 -0.62
N THR A 124 -17.98 32.48 0.68
CA THR A 124 -19.03 31.67 1.29
C THR A 124 -20.38 32.36 1.11
N LYS A 125 -21.43 31.58 0.85
CA LYS A 125 -22.78 32.08 0.60
C LYS A 125 -23.52 32.35 1.91
N LEU A 126 -24.38 33.37 1.94
CA LEU A 126 -25.17 33.73 3.11
C LEU A 126 -26.64 33.36 2.91
N VAL A 127 -27.25 32.80 3.94
CA VAL A 127 -28.68 32.53 4.08
C VAL A 127 -29.14 33.16 5.39
N VAL A 128 -30.36 33.68 5.45
CA VAL A 128 -30.96 34.16 6.70
C VAL A 128 -32.16 33.29 7.02
N ILE A 129 -32.21 32.77 8.24
CA ILE A 129 -33.30 31.93 8.74
C ILE A 129 -33.95 32.66 9.91
N LEU A 130 -35.27 32.87 9.80
CA LEU A 130 -36.09 33.44 10.86
C LEU A 130 -36.85 32.31 11.54
N VAL A 131 -36.67 32.16 12.85
CA VAL A 131 -37.29 31.11 13.64
C VAL A 131 -38.52 31.68 14.34
N GLN A 132 -39.70 31.15 14.00
CA GLN A 132 -40.99 31.53 14.57
C GLN A 132 -41.51 30.44 15.49
N THR A 133 -42.07 30.83 16.63
CA THR A 133 -42.66 29.87 17.57
C THR A 133 -44.00 29.36 17.04
N GLN A 134 -44.87 30.21 16.50
CA GLN A 134 -46.20 29.84 15.97
C GLN A 134 -46.41 30.38 14.54
N ALA A 135 -47.20 29.65 13.73
CA ALA A 135 -47.49 29.96 12.32
C ALA A 135 -48.25 31.30 12.10
N GLY A 136 -48.79 31.89 13.17
CA GLY A 136 -49.60 33.12 13.14
C GLY A 136 -48.87 34.42 13.51
N ASP A 137 -47.58 34.36 13.86
CA ASP A 137 -46.75 35.57 14.00
C ASP A 137 -46.47 36.11 12.58
N GLU A 138 -47.36 36.94 12.03
CA GLU A 138 -47.12 37.61 10.75
C GLU A 138 -45.88 38.52 10.87
N LEU A 139 -44.72 38.00 10.46
CA LEU A 139 -43.51 38.78 10.26
C LEU A 139 -43.81 39.81 9.15
N GLY A 140 -43.84 41.10 9.52
CA GLY A 140 -44.12 42.16 8.57
C GLY A 140 -43.19 42.10 7.35
N GLU A 141 -43.77 42.17 6.14
CA GLU A 141 -43.03 42.17 4.87
C GLU A 141 -41.88 43.21 4.87
N GLU A 142 -42.08 44.34 5.53
CA GLU A 142 -41.07 45.39 5.70
C GLU A 142 -39.81 44.91 6.40
N VAL A 143 -39.94 44.10 7.45
CA VAL A 143 -38.82 43.53 8.21
C VAL A 143 -38.04 42.54 7.36
N MET A 144 -38.76 41.69 6.61
CA MET A 144 -38.15 40.75 5.67
C MET A 144 -37.43 41.47 4.52
N VAL A 145 -37.98 42.57 3.99
CA VAL A 145 -37.31 43.43 3.01
C VAL A 145 -36.05 44.08 3.59
N ALA A 146 -36.14 44.60 4.82
CA ALA A 146 -35.01 45.26 5.50
C ALA A 146 -33.85 44.29 5.74
N LEU A 147 -34.12 43.10 6.27
CA LEU A 147 -33.10 42.05 6.46
C LEU A 147 -32.47 41.61 5.13
N ARG A 148 -33.28 41.39 4.09
CA ARG A 148 -32.77 41.04 2.75
C ARG A 148 -31.82 42.10 2.20
N LYS A 149 -32.22 43.37 2.30
CA LYS A 149 -31.42 44.51 1.82
C LYS A 149 -30.11 44.64 2.62
N ARG A 150 -30.13 44.40 3.94
CA ARG A 150 -28.95 44.45 4.80
C ARG A 150 -28.00 43.27 4.57
N ALA A 151 -28.56 42.07 4.42
CA ALA A 151 -27.80 40.85 4.15
C ALA A 151 -27.23 40.79 2.72
N GLU A 152 -27.73 41.63 1.81
CA GLU A 152 -27.43 41.59 0.38
C GLU A 152 -27.77 40.23 -0.26
N ILE A 153 -28.92 39.66 0.13
CA ILE A 153 -29.38 38.35 -0.33
C ILE A 153 -30.65 38.46 -1.18
N ASP A 154 -30.78 37.53 -2.13
CA ASP A 154 -32.02 37.36 -2.91
C ASP A 154 -33.17 36.82 -2.03
N SER A 155 -34.41 37.09 -2.44
CA SER A 155 -35.62 36.68 -1.70
C SER A 155 -35.67 35.19 -1.41
N LYS A 156 -35.10 34.35 -2.28
CA LYS A 156 -35.08 32.89 -2.07
C LYS A 156 -34.17 32.43 -0.93
N HIS A 157 -33.22 33.25 -0.46
CA HIS A 157 -32.27 32.89 0.59
C HIS A 157 -32.66 33.40 1.99
N LEU A 158 -33.85 34.02 2.12
CA LEU A 158 -34.49 34.28 3.40
C LEU A 158 -35.58 33.21 3.60
N ILE A 159 -35.49 32.45 4.70
CA ILE A 159 -36.42 31.37 5.01
C ILE A 159 -37.02 31.61 6.39
N VAL A 160 -38.34 31.43 6.49
CA VAL A 160 -39.04 31.41 7.76
C VAL A 160 -39.24 29.95 8.16
N LEU A 161 -38.82 29.61 9.37
CA LEU A 161 -38.91 28.28 9.94
C LEU A 161 -39.83 28.34 11.16
N VAL A 162 -40.95 27.61 11.08
CA VAL A 162 -41.96 27.54 12.14
C VAL A 162 -41.66 26.33 13.04
N GLU A 163 -41.62 26.51 14.36
CA GLU A 163 -41.30 25.46 15.32
C GLU A 163 -42.50 24.57 15.68
N SER A 164 -43.68 25.18 15.90
CA SER A 164 -44.85 24.48 16.47
C SER A 164 -45.61 23.57 15.49
N ASP A 165 -45.57 23.86 14.19
CA ASP A 165 -46.29 23.07 13.17
C ASP A 165 -45.31 22.10 12.48
N GLU A 166 -45.50 20.80 12.71
CA GLU A 166 -44.70 19.73 12.10
C GLU A 166 -44.72 19.76 10.56
N ALA A 167 -45.88 20.04 9.94
CA ALA A 167 -46.01 20.04 8.48
C ALA A 167 -45.27 21.23 7.87
N GLU A 168 -45.46 22.43 8.43
CA GLU A 168 -44.75 23.64 7.98
C GLU A 168 -43.26 23.56 8.26
N ARG A 169 -42.86 23.06 9.43
CA ARG A 169 -41.45 22.83 9.78
C ARG A 169 -40.78 21.92 8.77
N ASN A 170 -41.41 20.80 8.43
CA ASN A 170 -40.88 19.86 7.45
C ASN A 170 -40.81 20.47 6.04
N ALA A 171 -41.78 21.29 5.65
CA ALA A 171 -41.76 22.03 4.38
C ALA A 171 -40.59 23.05 4.34
N SER A 172 -40.38 23.82 5.42
CA SER A 172 -39.27 24.76 5.54
C SER A 172 -37.90 24.06 5.55
N LEU A 173 -37.79 22.90 6.21
CA LEU A 173 -36.57 22.09 6.18
C LEU A 173 -36.27 21.54 4.78
N LEU A 174 -37.29 21.11 4.03
CA LEU A 174 -37.13 20.67 2.64
C LEU A 174 -36.67 21.81 1.72
N LYS A 175 -37.23 23.01 1.91
CA LYS A 175 -36.81 24.22 1.19
C LYS A 175 -35.36 24.57 1.53
N LEU A 176 -34.98 24.51 2.80
CA LEU A 176 -33.63 24.76 3.29
C LEU A 176 -32.60 23.78 2.70
N ARG A 177 -32.92 22.48 2.67
CA ARG A 177 -32.11 21.43 2.01
C ARG A 177 -31.82 21.77 0.55
N THR A 178 -32.85 22.23 -0.17
CA THR A 178 -32.75 22.57 -1.60
C THR A 178 -31.86 23.79 -1.81
N ILE A 179 -32.06 24.84 -1.03
CA ILE A 179 -31.29 26.08 -1.10
C ILE A 179 -29.82 25.83 -0.76
N PHE A 180 -29.54 25.11 0.33
CA PHE A 180 -28.15 24.80 0.69
C PHE A 180 -27.46 23.93 -0.36
N ALA A 181 -28.14 22.95 -0.95
CA ALA A 181 -27.57 22.17 -2.04
C ALA A 181 -27.21 23.05 -3.26
N GLU A 182 -28.08 23.98 -3.65
CA GLU A 182 -27.83 24.93 -4.74
C GLU A 182 -26.63 25.85 -4.43
N LEU A 183 -26.59 26.41 -3.21
CA LEU A 183 -25.53 27.31 -2.77
C LEU A 183 -24.18 26.60 -2.67
N CYS A 184 -24.14 25.38 -2.12
CA CYS A 184 -22.94 24.57 -2.05
C CYS A 184 -22.41 24.26 -3.45
N SER A 185 -23.27 23.79 -4.36
CA SER A 185 -22.90 23.54 -5.75
C SER A 185 -22.33 24.79 -6.43
N THR A 186 -22.97 25.95 -6.23
CA THR A 186 -22.52 27.23 -6.77
C THR A 186 -21.16 27.65 -6.20
N TYR A 187 -20.96 27.50 -4.90
CA TYR A 187 -19.70 27.81 -4.22
C TYR A 187 -18.54 26.97 -4.79
N TYR A 188 -18.67 25.65 -4.80
CA TYR A 188 -17.61 24.76 -5.28
C TYR A 188 -17.35 24.94 -6.78
N LYS A 189 -18.40 25.19 -7.58
CA LYS A 189 -18.27 25.51 -9.01
C LYS A 189 -17.52 26.82 -9.23
N GLY A 190 -17.73 27.82 -8.36
CA GLY A 190 -17.08 29.12 -8.41
C GLY A 190 -15.60 29.08 -7.98
N GLU A 191 -15.30 28.36 -6.89
CA GLU A 191 -13.92 28.12 -6.42
C GLU A 191 -13.13 27.30 -7.45
N GLY A 192 -13.69 26.20 -7.95
CA GLY A 192 -13.07 25.36 -8.98
C GLY A 192 -12.74 26.16 -10.24
N ARG A 193 -13.68 26.95 -10.77
CA ARG A 193 -13.45 27.82 -11.95
C ARG A 193 -12.32 28.84 -11.74
N ARG A 194 -12.25 29.46 -10.56
CA ARG A 194 -11.20 30.45 -10.26
C ARG A 194 -9.81 29.85 -10.22
N ILE A 195 -9.66 28.66 -9.65
CA ILE A 195 -8.37 27.95 -9.62
C ILE A 195 -8.03 27.41 -11.02
N LYS A 196 -9.01 26.81 -11.71
CA LYS A 196 -8.85 26.31 -13.08
C LYS A 196 -8.35 27.38 -14.05
N ALA A 197 -8.91 28.59 -13.98
CA ALA A 197 -8.46 29.71 -14.79
C ALA A 197 -6.97 30.07 -14.57
N ARG A 198 -6.41 29.81 -13.39
CA ARG A 198 -4.97 30.01 -13.13
C ARG A 198 -4.11 28.96 -13.82
N ILE A 199 -4.59 27.72 -13.91
CA ILE A 199 -3.93 26.63 -14.64
C ILE A 199 -3.94 26.95 -16.14
N GLU A 200 -5.11 27.27 -16.70
CA GLU A 200 -5.29 27.55 -18.14
C GLU A 200 -4.47 28.77 -18.60
N LYS A 201 -4.42 29.83 -17.79
CA LYS A 201 -3.60 31.02 -18.07
C LYS A 201 -2.12 30.83 -17.74
N ARG A 202 -1.71 29.65 -17.25
CA ARG A 202 -0.36 29.35 -16.72
C ARG A 202 0.13 30.40 -15.72
N ASN A 203 -0.79 30.96 -14.93
CA ASN A 203 -0.51 32.03 -13.98
C ASN A 203 -0.16 31.47 -12.59
N PHE A 204 1.03 30.87 -12.50
CA PHE A 204 1.60 30.33 -11.27
C PHE A 204 3.11 30.53 -11.27
N SER A 205 3.68 30.81 -10.10
CA SER A 205 5.12 31.10 -9.96
C SER A 205 6.02 29.86 -9.92
N SER A 206 5.44 28.65 -9.89
CA SER A 206 6.18 27.39 -9.74
C SER A 206 5.33 26.20 -10.20
N VAL A 207 5.97 25.11 -10.66
CA VAL A 207 5.28 23.92 -11.18
C VAL A 207 4.51 23.19 -10.07
N GLU A 208 5.02 23.26 -8.85
CA GLU A 208 4.42 22.76 -7.61
C GLU A 208 3.02 23.35 -7.38
N LEU A 209 2.84 24.63 -7.69
CA LEU A 209 1.54 25.28 -7.60
C LEU A 209 0.59 24.77 -8.67
N SER A 210 1.07 24.44 -9.86
CA SER A 210 0.26 23.83 -10.92
C SER A 210 -0.31 22.48 -10.47
N VAL A 211 0.54 21.60 -9.93
CA VAL A 211 0.11 20.31 -9.36
C VAL A 211 -0.92 20.52 -8.25
N ARG A 212 -0.62 21.44 -7.31
CA ARG A 212 -1.54 21.78 -6.22
C ARG A 212 -2.88 22.26 -6.76
N TYR A 213 -2.89 23.09 -7.79
CA TYR A 213 -4.13 23.60 -8.39
C TYR A 213 -4.93 22.48 -9.07
N CYS A 214 -4.28 21.54 -9.75
CA CYS A 214 -4.93 20.36 -10.32
C CYS A 214 -5.65 19.55 -9.23
N PHE A 215 -4.98 19.26 -8.11
CA PHE A 215 -5.59 18.58 -6.96
C PHE A 215 -6.84 19.31 -6.45
N LYS A 216 -6.75 20.64 -6.28
CA LYS A 216 -7.86 21.44 -5.76
C LYS A 216 -9.06 21.48 -6.71
N VAL A 217 -8.82 21.64 -8.01
CA VAL A 217 -9.90 21.64 -9.01
C VAL A 217 -10.58 20.28 -9.03
N ALA A 218 -9.82 19.19 -8.95
CA ALA A 218 -10.36 17.84 -8.90
C ALA A 218 -11.23 17.59 -7.65
N VAL A 219 -10.74 17.97 -6.47
CA VAL A 219 -11.52 17.90 -5.21
C VAL A 219 -12.81 18.72 -5.30
N TYR A 220 -12.77 19.94 -5.83
CA TYR A 220 -13.98 20.75 -6.00
C TYR A 220 -14.95 20.20 -7.04
N ALA A 221 -14.46 19.42 -8.01
CA ALA A 221 -15.32 18.64 -8.90
C ALA A 221 -15.95 17.46 -8.15
N GLU A 222 -15.23 16.77 -7.26
CA GLU A 222 -15.82 15.72 -6.41
C GLU A 222 -16.91 16.23 -5.46
N PHE A 223 -16.73 17.41 -4.82
CA PHE A 223 -17.79 18.04 -4.01
C PHE A 223 -19.08 18.26 -4.82
N ARG A 224 -18.96 18.43 -6.14
CA ARG A 224 -20.08 18.58 -7.08
C ARG A 224 -20.52 17.26 -7.71
N ARG A 225 -19.84 16.14 -7.40
CA ARG A 225 -20.02 14.84 -8.04
C ARG A 225 -19.80 14.88 -9.56
N ASP A 226 -18.95 15.80 -10.01
CA ASP A 226 -18.53 15.94 -11.40
C ASP A 226 -17.32 15.03 -11.64
N TRP A 227 -17.58 13.72 -11.65
CA TRP A 227 -16.54 12.68 -11.72
C TRP A 227 -15.63 12.79 -12.96
N PRO A 228 -16.14 13.11 -14.17
CA PRO A 228 -15.28 13.29 -15.34
C PRO A 228 -14.30 14.45 -15.18
N GLU A 229 -14.73 15.60 -14.63
CA GLU A 229 -13.82 16.71 -14.37
C GLU A 229 -12.82 16.39 -13.25
N ALA A 230 -13.25 15.68 -12.21
CA ALA A 230 -12.37 15.24 -11.14
C ALA A 230 -11.24 14.34 -11.67
N LEU A 231 -11.59 13.29 -12.41
CA LEU A 231 -10.62 12.37 -13.02
C LEU A 231 -9.66 13.10 -13.95
N LYS A 232 -10.18 13.96 -14.84
CA LYS A 232 -9.34 14.75 -15.75
C LYS A 232 -8.26 15.54 -15.03
N PHE A 233 -8.60 16.26 -13.96
CA PHE A 233 -7.63 17.09 -13.24
C PHE A 233 -6.73 16.27 -12.31
N TYR A 234 -7.18 15.13 -11.79
CA TYR A 234 -6.28 14.22 -11.10
C TYR A 234 -5.23 13.64 -12.06
N GLU A 235 -5.62 13.16 -13.23
CA GLU A 235 -4.70 12.65 -14.24
C GLU A 235 -3.71 13.71 -14.72
N GLU A 236 -4.18 14.94 -14.93
CA GLU A 236 -3.35 16.08 -15.30
C GLU A 236 -2.33 16.41 -14.20
N GLY A 237 -2.72 16.36 -12.93
CA GLY A 237 -1.79 16.57 -11.81
C GLY A 237 -0.67 15.54 -11.77
N VAL A 238 -0.98 14.25 -12.01
CA VAL A 238 0.02 13.18 -12.13
C VAL A 238 0.92 13.41 -13.35
N ARG A 239 0.36 13.85 -14.48
CA ARG A 239 1.13 14.19 -15.67
C ARG A 239 2.17 15.26 -15.38
N VAL A 240 1.77 16.37 -14.74
CA VAL A 240 2.66 17.47 -14.35
C VAL A 240 3.70 17.03 -13.31
N LEU A 241 3.32 16.20 -12.33
CA LEU A 241 4.28 15.63 -11.36
C LEU A 241 5.39 14.84 -12.03
N ARG A 242 5.08 14.06 -13.07
CA ARG A 242 6.09 13.30 -13.82
C ARG A 242 7.04 14.21 -14.60
N GLU A 243 6.54 15.31 -15.16
CA GLU A 243 7.38 16.30 -15.83
C GLU A 243 8.44 16.86 -14.87
N MET A 244 8.08 17.06 -13.59
CA MET A 244 9.04 17.51 -12.56
C MET A 244 10.21 16.54 -12.33
N ILE A 245 10.01 15.24 -12.60
CA ILE A 245 11.06 14.22 -12.52
C ILE A 245 11.90 14.23 -13.81
N GLY A 246 11.25 14.35 -14.97
CA GLY A 246 11.87 14.23 -16.29
C GLY A 246 12.52 15.50 -16.86
N THR A 247 12.47 16.64 -16.16
CA THR A 247 13.02 17.92 -16.66
C THR A 247 14.56 17.97 -16.60
N SER A 248 15.21 17.07 -15.85
CA SER A 248 16.66 17.04 -15.64
C SER A 248 17.25 15.67 -15.95
N THR A 249 18.52 15.63 -16.36
CA THR A 249 19.28 14.37 -16.53
C THR A 249 19.63 13.70 -15.21
N ARG A 250 19.52 14.44 -14.09
CA ARG A 250 19.70 13.93 -12.72
C ARG A 250 18.37 13.94 -11.97
N LEU A 251 18.12 12.87 -11.22
CA LEU A 251 16.96 12.79 -10.33
C LEU A 251 17.03 13.88 -9.23
N PRO A 252 15.87 14.34 -8.71
CA PRO A 252 15.82 15.25 -7.58
C PRO A 252 16.47 14.66 -6.32
N PRO A 253 16.80 15.51 -5.32
CA PRO A 253 17.22 15.07 -3.98
C PRO A 253 16.26 14.05 -3.36
N THR A 254 16.74 13.19 -2.47
CA THR A 254 16.00 12.06 -1.89
C THR A 254 14.68 12.50 -1.27
N GLN A 255 14.69 13.48 -0.35
CA GLN A 255 13.45 13.96 0.28
C GLN A 255 12.47 14.53 -0.75
N ARG A 256 13.00 15.19 -1.79
CA ARG A 256 12.17 15.75 -2.87
C ARG A 256 11.51 14.65 -3.71
N LEU A 257 12.23 13.55 -3.96
CA LEU A 257 11.70 12.40 -4.67
C LEU A 257 10.61 11.69 -3.86
N VAL A 258 10.80 11.56 -2.54
CA VAL A 258 9.80 11.04 -1.60
C VAL A 258 8.55 11.92 -1.61
N GLU A 259 8.71 13.25 -1.56
CA GLU A 259 7.59 14.19 -1.66
C GLU A 259 6.79 14.00 -2.96
N ILE A 260 7.48 13.92 -4.11
CA ILE A 260 6.83 13.73 -5.41
C ILE A 260 6.05 12.40 -5.44
N LYS A 261 6.65 11.31 -4.98
CA LYS A 261 6.01 9.98 -4.91
C LYS A 261 4.82 9.97 -3.96
N ALA A 262 4.94 10.58 -2.78
CA ALA A 262 3.86 10.67 -1.79
C ALA A 262 2.69 11.51 -2.30
N VAL A 263 2.93 12.57 -3.06
CA VAL A 263 1.84 13.31 -3.71
C VAL A 263 1.28 12.52 -4.89
N ALA A 264 2.09 11.85 -5.70
CA ALA A 264 1.60 11.02 -6.81
C ALA A 264 0.70 9.88 -6.32
N ASP A 265 1.04 9.28 -5.19
CA ASP A 265 0.23 8.27 -4.48
C ASP A 265 -1.16 8.83 -4.14
N GLN A 266 -1.25 10.01 -3.53
CA GLN A 266 -2.52 10.68 -3.21
C GLN A 266 -3.44 10.85 -4.43
N PHE A 267 -2.88 11.25 -5.57
CA PHE A 267 -3.62 11.36 -6.83
C PHE A 267 -4.01 9.98 -7.37
N HIS A 268 -3.08 9.02 -7.35
CA HIS A 268 -3.31 7.66 -7.80
C HIS A 268 -4.44 7.00 -7.02
N PHE A 269 -4.42 7.09 -5.69
CA PHE A 269 -5.44 6.60 -4.79
C PHE A 269 -6.83 7.14 -5.16
N LYS A 270 -6.95 8.47 -5.38
CA LYS A 270 -8.22 9.11 -5.76
C LYS A 270 -8.71 8.63 -7.13
N ILE A 271 -7.84 8.50 -8.13
CA ILE A 271 -8.22 8.00 -9.46
C ILE A 271 -8.70 6.56 -9.38
N SER A 272 -7.92 5.68 -8.73
CA SER A 272 -8.26 4.27 -8.56
C SER A 272 -9.60 4.10 -7.82
N THR A 273 -9.80 4.82 -6.72
CA THR A 273 -11.04 4.80 -5.94
C THR A 273 -12.25 5.26 -6.76
N LEU A 274 -12.12 6.37 -7.51
CA LEU A 274 -13.20 6.88 -8.36
C LEU A 274 -13.56 5.93 -9.51
N LEU A 275 -12.56 5.32 -10.16
CA LEU A 275 -12.79 4.35 -11.24
C LEU A 275 -13.45 3.07 -10.70
N LEU A 276 -12.99 2.54 -9.57
CA LEU A 276 -13.53 1.33 -8.97
C LEU A 276 -14.96 1.53 -8.44
N HIS A 277 -15.26 2.65 -7.78
CA HIS A 277 -16.63 2.99 -7.38
C HIS A 277 -17.57 3.20 -8.57
N ALA A 278 -17.05 3.61 -9.73
CA ALA A 278 -17.82 3.68 -10.97
C ALA A 278 -17.99 2.32 -11.68
N GLY A 279 -17.47 1.22 -11.11
CA GLY A 279 -17.47 -0.12 -11.72
C GLY A 279 -16.49 -0.28 -12.89
N LYS A 280 -15.60 0.68 -13.11
CA LYS A 280 -14.66 0.71 -14.24
C LYS A 280 -13.33 0.00 -13.91
N VAL A 281 -13.42 -1.27 -13.53
CA VAL A 281 -12.27 -2.07 -13.06
C VAL A 281 -11.14 -2.14 -14.09
N VAL A 282 -11.46 -2.34 -15.37
CA VAL A 282 -10.47 -2.38 -16.47
C VAL A 282 -9.70 -1.07 -16.62
N GLU A 283 -10.40 0.07 -16.51
CA GLU A 283 -9.76 1.40 -16.54
C GLU A 283 -8.87 1.60 -15.31
N ALA A 284 -9.30 1.14 -14.14
CA ALA A 284 -8.52 1.21 -12.90
C ALA A 284 -7.22 0.39 -12.98
N ILE A 285 -7.27 -0.85 -13.47
CA ILE A 285 -6.08 -1.69 -13.67
C ILE A 285 -5.15 -1.07 -14.72
N THR A 286 -5.71 -0.57 -15.84
CA THR A 286 -4.92 0.09 -16.88
C THR A 286 -4.22 1.34 -16.34
N TRP A 287 -4.93 2.12 -15.52
CA TRP A 287 -4.37 3.26 -14.81
C TRP A 287 -3.25 2.85 -13.84
N PHE A 288 -3.48 1.81 -13.04
CA PHE A 288 -2.48 1.26 -12.11
C PHE A 288 -1.21 0.84 -12.83
N ARG A 289 -1.30 0.05 -13.92
CA ARG A 289 -0.14 -0.32 -14.75
C ARG A 289 0.62 0.90 -15.26
N LYS A 290 -0.09 1.91 -15.75
CA LYS A 290 0.50 3.17 -16.23
C LYS A 290 1.20 3.92 -15.10
N HIS A 291 0.61 3.94 -13.90
CA HIS A 291 1.18 4.56 -12.72
C HIS A 291 2.48 3.85 -12.32
N ILE A 292 2.46 2.54 -12.11
CA ILE A 292 3.64 1.75 -11.73
C ILE A 292 4.77 1.89 -12.76
N ARG A 293 4.48 1.72 -14.06
CA ARG A 293 5.48 1.91 -15.13
C ARG A 293 6.11 3.30 -15.14
N SER A 294 5.38 4.32 -14.71
CA SER A 294 5.90 5.70 -14.67
C SER A 294 6.94 5.90 -13.57
N PHE A 295 6.89 5.09 -12.51
CA PHE A 295 7.77 5.22 -11.35
C PHE A 295 8.78 4.08 -11.22
N GLU A 296 8.67 3.01 -12.01
CA GLU A 296 9.53 1.81 -11.98
C GLU A 296 11.04 2.11 -12.02
N ARG A 297 11.45 3.14 -12.77
CA ARG A 297 12.86 3.54 -12.89
C ARG A 297 13.26 4.70 -11.98
N VAL A 298 12.35 5.15 -11.14
CA VAL A 298 12.52 6.31 -10.25
C VAL A 298 12.92 5.81 -8.86
N VAL A 299 13.98 5.00 -8.79
CA VAL A 299 14.43 4.37 -7.54
C VAL A 299 15.04 5.42 -6.61
N GLY A 300 16.03 6.17 -7.08
CA GLY A 300 16.81 7.14 -6.29
C GLY A 300 18.28 6.75 -6.25
N SER A 301 19.03 7.26 -5.27
CA SER A 301 20.39 6.78 -5.00
C SER A 301 20.35 5.35 -4.43
N PRO A 302 21.40 4.52 -4.67
CA PRO A 302 21.45 3.15 -4.17
C PRO A 302 21.32 3.04 -2.64
N GLU A 303 21.90 3.99 -1.91
CA GLU A 303 21.90 4.05 -0.44
C GLU A 303 20.49 4.10 0.18
N VAL A 304 19.52 4.65 -0.54
CA VAL A 304 18.13 4.80 -0.08
C VAL A 304 17.13 4.08 -1.00
N ALA A 305 17.60 3.10 -1.76
CA ALA A 305 16.74 2.33 -2.67
C ALA A 305 15.56 1.65 -1.94
N PHE A 306 15.73 1.32 -0.66
CA PHE A 306 14.68 0.76 0.20
C PHE A 306 13.43 1.66 0.26
N LEU A 307 13.56 3.00 0.24
CA LEU A 307 12.42 3.93 0.24
C LEU A 307 11.55 3.77 -1.00
N HIS A 308 12.15 3.42 -2.13
CA HIS A 308 11.40 3.15 -3.36
C HIS A 308 10.64 1.84 -3.27
N TRP A 309 11.28 0.77 -2.80
CA TRP A 309 10.67 -0.55 -2.67
C TRP A 309 9.56 -0.59 -1.64
N GLU A 310 9.72 0.13 -0.53
CA GLU A 310 8.67 0.38 0.46
C GLU A 310 7.46 1.07 -0.19
N TRP A 311 7.70 2.17 -0.90
CA TRP A 311 6.62 2.89 -1.59
C TRP A 311 5.93 2.03 -2.65
N PHE A 312 6.70 1.24 -3.42
CA PHE A 312 6.18 0.29 -4.42
C PHE A 312 5.30 -0.77 -3.78
N SER A 313 5.81 -1.46 -2.74
CA SER A 313 5.05 -2.47 -2.00
C SER A 313 3.70 -1.92 -1.56
N ARG A 314 3.70 -0.73 -0.97
CA ARG A 314 2.50 -0.03 -0.54
C ARG A 314 1.52 0.24 -1.69
N GLN A 315 1.99 0.64 -2.88
CA GLN A 315 1.09 0.87 -4.03
C GLN A 315 0.32 -0.42 -4.39
N PHE A 316 1.02 -1.56 -4.40
CA PHE A 316 0.39 -2.85 -4.69
C PHE A 316 -0.55 -3.29 -3.56
N LEU A 317 -0.13 -3.18 -2.30
CA LEU A 317 -0.97 -3.51 -1.14
C LEU A 317 -2.30 -2.75 -1.19
N VAL A 318 -2.23 -1.42 -1.33
CA VAL A 318 -3.40 -0.54 -1.30
C VAL A 318 -4.32 -0.80 -2.49
N PHE A 319 -3.77 -1.04 -3.68
CA PHE A 319 -4.58 -1.36 -4.84
C PHE A 319 -5.25 -2.73 -4.72
N GLY A 320 -4.57 -3.72 -4.13
CA GLY A 320 -5.15 -5.03 -3.80
C GLY A 320 -6.35 -4.91 -2.85
N GLU A 321 -6.22 -4.10 -1.79
CA GLU A 321 -7.31 -3.83 -0.84
C GLU A 321 -8.48 -3.09 -1.48
N LEU A 322 -8.21 -2.15 -2.40
CA LEU A 322 -9.25 -1.43 -3.15
C LEU A 322 -10.04 -2.38 -4.06
N ILE A 323 -9.38 -3.31 -4.75
CA ILE A 323 -10.05 -4.34 -5.57
C ILE A 323 -10.86 -5.27 -4.66
N GLU A 324 -10.29 -5.77 -3.56
CA GLU A 324 -10.98 -6.64 -2.60
C GLU A 324 -12.26 -6.00 -2.05
N THR A 325 -12.18 -4.73 -1.67
CA THR A 325 -13.34 -3.94 -1.19
C THR A 325 -14.38 -3.75 -2.29
N THR A 326 -13.97 -3.60 -3.55
CA THR A 326 -14.90 -3.43 -4.68
C THR A 326 -15.60 -4.74 -5.03
N SER A 327 -14.86 -5.85 -5.08
CA SER A 327 -15.37 -7.19 -5.40
C SER A 327 -16.40 -7.69 -4.37
N THR A 328 -16.24 -7.34 -3.09
CA THR A 328 -17.25 -7.67 -2.06
C THR A 328 -18.56 -6.86 -2.20
N THR A 329 -18.50 -5.68 -2.80
CA THR A 329 -19.67 -4.80 -2.99
C THR A 329 -20.42 -4.99 -4.31
N VAL A 330 -19.81 -5.64 -5.31
CA VAL A 330 -20.39 -5.85 -6.65
C VAL A 330 -20.44 -7.35 -6.93
N PRO A 331 -21.64 -7.99 -6.92
CA PRO A 331 -21.77 -9.43 -7.23
C PRO A 331 -21.33 -9.79 -8.65
N ASP A 332 -20.76 -10.99 -8.81
CA ASP A 332 -20.20 -11.64 -10.00
C ASP A 332 -21.13 -11.65 -11.25
N THR A 333 -21.43 -10.48 -11.81
CA THR A 333 -22.27 -10.34 -13.01
C THR A 333 -21.46 -9.97 -14.26
N ILE A 334 -20.13 -9.90 -14.13
CA ILE A 334 -19.25 -9.49 -15.24
C ILE A 334 -18.27 -10.61 -15.51
N SER A 335 -18.60 -11.50 -16.45
CA SER A 335 -17.59 -12.32 -17.12
C SER A 335 -16.53 -11.38 -17.72
N PRO A 336 -15.23 -11.57 -17.44
CA PRO A 336 -14.21 -10.65 -17.90
C PRO A 336 -14.05 -10.80 -19.41
N ARG A 337 -14.64 -9.88 -20.18
CA ARG A 337 -14.22 -9.66 -21.57
C ARG A 337 -12.81 -9.06 -21.50
N PHE A 338 -11.82 -9.89 -21.80
CA PHE A 338 -10.39 -9.57 -21.72
C PHE A 338 -10.01 -8.39 -22.62
N GLY A 339 -9.87 -7.20 -22.02
CA GLY A 339 -9.16 -6.04 -22.59
C GLY A 339 -9.61 -5.56 -23.97
N THR A 340 -8.88 -4.57 -24.50
CA THR A 340 -8.90 -4.24 -25.93
C THR A 340 -7.70 -4.91 -26.59
N ALA A 341 -7.75 -5.14 -27.92
CA ALA A 341 -6.69 -5.83 -28.66
C ALA A 341 -5.26 -5.25 -28.44
N ASP A 342 -5.18 -3.96 -28.09
CA ASP A 342 -3.91 -3.24 -27.86
C ASP A 342 -3.38 -3.33 -26.41
N ASN A 343 -4.18 -3.79 -25.44
CA ASN A 343 -3.79 -3.91 -24.02
C ASN A 343 -4.46 -5.13 -23.36
N ALA A 344 -3.99 -6.33 -23.69
CA ALA A 344 -4.42 -7.54 -23.01
C ALA A 344 -4.05 -7.46 -21.51
N LEU A 345 -5.08 -7.49 -20.66
CA LEU A 345 -4.94 -7.67 -19.22
C LEU A 345 -4.92 -9.17 -18.93
N THR A 346 -4.13 -9.57 -17.94
CA THR A 346 -4.12 -10.94 -17.46
C THR A 346 -5.29 -11.17 -16.50
N GLU A 347 -5.79 -12.40 -16.43
CA GLU A 347 -6.86 -12.78 -15.49
C GLU A 347 -6.46 -12.50 -14.03
N TRP A 348 -5.18 -12.67 -13.70
CA TRP A 348 -4.63 -12.44 -12.36
C TRP A 348 -4.70 -10.99 -11.91
N GLU A 349 -4.64 -10.01 -12.82
CA GLU A 349 -4.76 -8.58 -12.48
C GLU A 349 -6.17 -8.20 -11.98
N PHE A 350 -7.16 -9.08 -12.10
CA PHE A 350 -8.47 -8.88 -11.48
C PHE A 350 -8.55 -9.46 -10.06
N GLN A 351 -7.54 -10.19 -9.62
CA GLN A 351 -7.53 -10.89 -8.33
C GLN A 351 -6.71 -10.11 -7.29
N PRO A 352 -7.25 -9.79 -6.11
CA PRO A 352 -6.49 -9.14 -5.03
C PRO A 352 -5.19 -9.87 -4.66
N ALA A 353 -5.21 -11.20 -4.69
CA ALA A 353 -4.06 -12.05 -4.37
C ALA A 353 -2.80 -11.72 -5.18
N TYR A 354 -2.97 -11.36 -6.45
CA TYR A 354 -1.87 -10.97 -7.34
C TYR A 354 -1.13 -9.74 -6.78
N TYR A 355 -1.87 -8.75 -6.30
CA TYR A 355 -1.31 -7.53 -5.74
C TYR A 355 -0.68 -7.77 -4.36
N TYR A 356 -1.28 -8.61 -3.51
CA TYR A 356 -0.67 -8.97 -2.22
C TYR A 356 0.65 -9.74 -2.38
N GLN A 357 0.73 -10.66 -3.34
CA GLN A 357 1.97 -11.36 -3.64
C GLN A 357 3.07 -10.40 -4.12
N LEU A 358 2.73 -9.45 -5.01
CA LEU A 358 3.70 -8.46 -5.49
C LEU A 358 4.10 -7.47 -4.39
N ALA A 359 3.17 -7.05 -3.53
CA ALA A 359 3.47 -6.22 -2.37
C ALA A 359 4.50 -6.90 -1.45
N ALA A 360 4.30 -8.19 -1.15
CA ALA A 360 5.26 -8.98 -0.37
C ALA A 360 6.64 -9.06 -1.05
N ASN A 361 6.68 -9.32 -2.36
CA ASN A 361 7.93 -9.35 -3.12
C ASN A 361 8.69 -8.01 -3.08
N TYR A 362 8.01 -6.88 -3.26
CA TYR A 362 8.66 -5.57 -3.19
C TYR A 362 9.11 -5.21 -1.77
N LEU A 363 8.39 -5.65 -0.74
CA LEU A 363 8.84 -5.46 0.64
C LEU A 363 10.07 -6.32 0.96
N ARG A 364 10.20 -7.49 0.32
CA ARG A 364 11.46 -8.25 0.33
C ARG A 364 12.60 -7.52 -0.38
N GLU A 365 12.33 -6.87 -1.52
CA GLU A 365 13.35 -6.02 -2.19
C GLU A 365 13.81 -4.86 -1.28
N LYS A 366 12.90 -4.27 -0.49
CA LYS A 366 13.24 -3.27 0.56
C LYS A 366 14.23 -3.87 1.56
N ARG A 367 13.94 -5.05 2.12
CA ARG A 367 14.82 -5.76 3.06
C ARG A 367 16.20 -6.02 2.45
N CYS A 368 16.24 -6.60 1.24
CA CYS A 368 17.49 -6.88 0.53
C CYS A 368 18.31 -5.60 0.27
N ALA A 369 17.66 -4.47 -0.03
CA ALA A 369 18.33 -3.20 -0.24
C ALA A 369 18.97 -2.64 1.04
N LEU A 370 18.39 -2.93 2.21
CA LEU A 370 18.95 -2.53 3.51
C LEU A 370 20.16 -3.38 3.91
N GLU A 371 20.14 -4.68 3.59
CA GLU A 371 21.24 -5.63 3.89
C GLU A 371 22.47 -5.44 2.98
N CYS A 372 22.37 -4.65 1.90
CA CYS A 372 23.45 -4.46 0.93
C CYS A 372 24.63 -3.64 1.52
N PRO A 373 25.91 -4.05 1.37
CA PRO A 373 27.07 -3.39 1.98
C PRO A 373 27.23 -1.88 1.72
N SER A 374 26.61 -1.37 0.66
CA SER A 374 26.59 0.07 0.34
C SER A 374 25.76 0.92 1.32
N SER A 375 24.80 0.33 2.04
CA SER A 375 24.00 1.05 3.04
C SER A 375 24.77 1.22 4.36
N SER A 376 25.61 0.26 4.73
CA SER A 376 26.33 0.23 6.03
C SER A 376 27.68 0.96 6.01
N ALA A 377 28.33 1.12 4.85
CA ALA A 377 29.66 1.73 4.76
C ALA A 377 29.71 3.23 5.14
N ASN A 378 28.60 3.96 5.03
CA ASN A 378 28.58 5.43 5.17
C ASN A 378 28.26 5.96 6.58
N LEU A 379 27.90 5.09 7.54
CA LEU A 379 27.67 5.51 8.94
C LEU A 379 28.97 5.77 9.72
N THR A 380 30.14 5.50 9.11
CA THR A 380 31.46 5.63 9.75
C THR A 380 32.04 7.04 9.75
N GLY A 381 31.35 8.03 9.16
CA GLY A 381 31.79 9.43 9.16
C GLY A 381 30.78 10.36 9.84
N ASP A 382 31.02 10.72 11.10
CA ASP A 382 30.60 11.92 11.89
C ASP A 382 29.21 12.57 11.62
N SER A 383 28.30 11.88 10.94
CA SER A 383 27.02 12.40 10.49
C SER A 383 26.04 12.25 11.65
N GLN A 384 26.01 13.28 12.50
CA GLN A 384 25.06 13.39 13.59
C GLN A 384 23.64 13.19 13.06
N ILE A 385 22.98 12.11 13.49
CA ILE A 385 21.55 11.90 13.24
C ILE A 385 20.82 13.09 13.88
N PRO A 386 19.92 13.80 13.17
CA PRO A 386 19.25 14.94 13.77
C PRO A 386 18.31 14.48 14.89
N ASP A 387 18.55 14.94 16.13
CA ASP A 387 17.88 14.47 17.36
C ASP A 387 16.35 14.66 17.37
N SER A 388 15.79 15.52 16.51
CA SER A 388 14.35 15.80 16.49
C SER A 388 13.81 16.08 15.08
N VAL A 389 13.68 15.04 14.26
CA VAL A 389 12.98 15.09 12.96
C VAL A 389 11.48 14.84 13.14
N MET A 390 10.66 15.65 12.48
CA MET A 390 9.20 15.45 12.45
C MET A 390 8.63 15.65 11.05
N SER A 391 7.42 15.13 10.86
CA SER A 391 6.72 15.29 9.58
C SER A 391 6.21 16.73 9.39
N SER A 392 6.42 17.28 8.20
CA SER A 392 6.03 18.63 7.83
C SER A 392 4.51 18.78 7.60
N VAL A 393 4.07 20.03 7.44
CA VAL A 393 2.72 20.41 6.99
C VAL A 393 2.46 19.98 5.54
N TYR A 394 3.52 19.72 4.76
CA TYR A 394 3.43 19.23 3.38
C TYR A 394 3.56 17.70 3.33
N VAL A 395 2.80 17.08 2.43
CA VAL A 395 2.79 15.63 2.19
C VAL A 395 4.20 15.18 1.77
N GLY A 396 4.75 14.15 2.42
CA GLY A 396 6.04 13.56 2.07
C GLY A 396 7.28 14.41 2.37
N GLN A 397 7.15 15.47 3.20
CA GLN A 397 8.28 16.27 3.66
C GLN A 397 8.52 16.08 5.16
N TYR A 398 9.79 16.13 5.55
CA TYR A 398 10.25 16.10 6.94
C TYR A 398 11.09 17.34 7.24
N VAL A 399 11.10 17.75 8.51
CA VAL A 399 11.76 18.96 8.99
C VAL A 399 12.38 18.70 10.36
N ARG A 400 13.43 19.44 10.67
CA ARG A 400 14.09 19.41 11.98
C ARG A 400 13.46 20.43 12.91
N LEU A 401 13.18 20.04 14.15
CA LEU A 401 12.94 20.99 15.24
C LEU A 401 14.29 21.42 15.81
N PHE A 402 14.48 22.73 15.92
CA PHE A 402 15.68 23.32 16.50
C PHE A 402 15.27 24.19 17.67
N GLU A 403 15.63 23.76 18.88
CA GLU A 403 15.35 24.44 20.13
C GLU A 403 16.53 25.35 20.49
N GLU A 404 16.27 26.65 20.55
CA GLU A 404 17.23 27.64 21.04
C GLU A 404 16.58 28.38 22.20
N GLY A 405 16.93 28.00 23.44
CA GLY A 405 16.25 28.49 24.65
C GLY A 405 14.76 28.08 24.69
N ASP A 406 13.86 29.03 24.95
CA ASP A 406 12.40 28.80 24.92
C ASP A 406 11.79 28.86 23.50
N THR A 407 12.60 29.11 22.47
CA THR A 407 12.14 29.23 21.08
C THR A 407 12.37 27.95 20.27
N ILE A 408 11.28 27.35 19.80
CA ILE A 408 11.29 26.20 18.89
C ILE A 408 11.16 26.70 17.44
N SER A 409 12.20 26.51 16.65
CA SER A 409 12.23 26.84 15.22
C SER A 409 12.14 25.57 14.34
N VAL A 410 11.57 25.70 13.14
CA VAL A 410 11.41 24.59 12.20
C VAL A 410 12.31 24.84 11.00
N LEU A 411 13.29 23.95 10.78
CA LEU A 411 14.30 24.07 9.73
C LEU A 411 14.17 22.95 8.69
N PRO A 412 14.45 23.24 7.40
CA PRO A 412 14.53 22.20 6.38
C PRO A 412 15.74 21.28 6.62
N LEU A 413 15.60 20.00 6.29
CA LEU A 413 16.70 19.05 6.28
C LEU A 413 17.52 19.19 5.00
N SER A 414 18.84 19.06 5.10
CA SER A 414 19.70 18.77 3.97
C SER A 414 19.47 17.34 3.47
N ASP A 415 19.91 17.04 2.24
CA ASP A 415 19.71 15.71 1.64
C ASP A 415 20.44 14.60 2.40
N THR A 416 21.59 14.93 2.99
CA THR A 416 22.40 14.02 3.83
C THR A 416 21.77 13.78 5.20
N GLU A 417 21.24 14.82 5.85
CA GLU A 417 20.48 14.69 7.11
C GLU A 417 19.21 13.87 6.91
N TYR A 418 18.49 14.06 5.80
CA TYR A 418 17.31 13.23 5.51
C TYR A 418 17.67 11.77 5.24
N THR A 419 18.75 11.53 4.50
CA THR A 419 19.21 10.18 4.16
C THR A 419 19.63 9.41 5.42
N SER A 420 20.41 10.03 6.30
CA SER A 420 20.79 9.42 7.60
C SER A 420 19.58 9.17 8.49
N TYR A 421 18.63 10.12 8.59
CA TYR A 421 17.36 9.91 9.29
C TYR A 421 16.58 8.72 8.70
N ALA A 422 16.40 8.65 7.38
CA ALA A 422 15.65 7.59 6.73
C ALA A 422 16.26 6.20 6.95
N LEU A 423 17.60 6.09 6.90
CA LEU A 423 18.32 4.84 7.21
C LEU A 423 18.10 4.44 8.67
N SER A 424 18.25 5.38 9.61
CA SER A 424 18.05 5.12 11.03
C SER A 424 16.62 4.68 11.38
N GLU A 425 15.62 5.19 10.65
CA GLU A 425 14.24 4.76 10.80
C GLU A 425 14.04 3.36 10.21
N ALA A 426 14.63 3.07 9.05
CA ALA A 426 14.49 1.77 8.40
C ALA A 426 15.07 0.62 9.23
N GLU A 427 16.21 0.84 9.91
CA GLU A 427 16.84 -0.16 10.80
C GLU A 427 15.97 -0.53 12.01
N ARG A 428 15.00 0.32 12.39
CA ARG A 428 14.11 0.05 13.54
C ARG A 428 13.01 -0.95 13.21
N PHE A 429 12.71 -1.22 11.95
CA PHE A 429 11.57 -2.05 11.54
C PHE A 429 12.01 -3.45 11.08
N GLN A 430 11.36 -4.49 11.61
CA GLN A 430 11.53 -5.88 11.17
C GLN A 430 10.49 -6.23 10.10
N ASP A 431 10.85 -6.09 8.83
CA ASP A 431 9.93 -6.26 7.69
C ASP A 431 9.47 -7.73 7.48
N SER A 432 10.20 -8.74 7.96
CA SER A 432 9.93 -10.16 7.62
C SER A 432 8.54 -10.65 8.04
N TYR A 433 8.01 -10.24 9.19
CA TYR A 433 6.66 -10.66 9.61
C TYR A 433 5.55 -10.02 8.78
N GLU A 434 5.75 -8.77 8.34
CA GLU A 434 4.81 -8.10 7.43
C GLU A 434 4.84 -8.77 6.04
N ILE A 435 6.02 -9.12 5.54
CA ILE A 435 6.17 -9.88 4.29
C ILE A 435 5.45 -11.24 4.40
N ILE A 436 5.63 -11.96 5.51
CA ILE A 436 4.94 -13.24 5.77
C ILE A 436 3.42 -13.04 5.81
N ALA A 437 2.92 -12.00 6.47
CA ALA A 437 1.49 -11.71 6.54
C ALA A 437 0.89 -11.43 5.14
N LEU A 438 1.59 -10.68 4.29
CA LEU A 438 1.17 -10.41 2.91
C LEU A 438 1.16 -11.68 2.05
N PHE A 439 2.21 -12.50 2.11
CA PHE A 439 2.23 -13.78 1.41
C PHE A 439 1.15 -14.74 1.92
N ARG A 440 0.86 -14.76 3.23
CA ARG A 440 -0.21 -15.55 3.81
C ARG A 440 -1.57 -15.13 3.27
N LYS A 441 -1.84 -13.81 3.21
CA LYS A 441 -3.07 -13.27 2.63
C LYS A 441 -3.21 -13.68 1.15
N ALA A 442 -2.13 -13.58 0.37
CA ALA A 442 -2.12 -14.03 -1.02
C ALA A 442 -2.33 -15.55 -1.14
N TYR A 443 -1.66 -16.35 -0.30
CA TYR A 443 -1.74 -17.82 -0.26
C TYR A 443 -3.17 -18.31 -0.04
N GLU A 444 -3.83 -17.79 0.99
CA GLU A 444 -5.21 -18.17 1.35
C GLU A 444 -6.18 -17.83 0.22
N SER A 445 -6.01 -16.66 -0.40
CA SER A 445 -6.82 -16.27 -1.55
C SER A 445 -6.55 -17.17 -2.77
N PHE A 446 -5.30 -17.45 -3.13
CA PHE A 446 -5.00 -18.37 -4.24
C PHE A 446 -5.50 -19.80 -4.01
N LEU A 447 -5.45 -20.29 -2.77
CA LEU A 447 -6.05 -21.59 -2.43
C LEU A 447 -7.55 -21.60 -2.66
N SER A 448 -8.26 -20.54 -2.25
CA SER A 448 -9.71 -20.41 -2.47
C SER A 448 -10.09 -20.41 -3.96
N LEU A 449 -9.20 -19.89 -4.81
CA LEU A 449 -9.34 -19.87 -6.27
C LEU A 449 -8.91 -21.19 -6.95
N GLY A 450 -8.44 -22.19 -6.19
CA GLY A 450 -7.88 -23.43 -6.74
C GLY A 450 -6.53 -23.26 -7.44
N ALA A 451 -5.88 -22.11 -7.30
CA ALA A 451 -4.62 -21.77 -7.95
C ALA A 451 -3.40 -22.31 -7.16
N THR A 452 -3.29 -23.64 -7.08
CA THR A 452 -2.32 -24.35 -6.22
C THR A 452 -0.87 -23.95 -6.49
N ARG A 453 -0.46 -23.74 -7.75
CA ARG A 453 0.89 -23.28 -8.11
C ARG A 453 1.22 -21.90 -7.55
N MET A 454 0.26 -20.97 -7.63
CA MET A 454 0.43 -19.61 -7.10
C MET A 454 0.48 -19.62 -5.57
N ALA A 455 -0.37 -20.44 -4.94
CA ALA A 455 -0.31 -20.68 -3.50
C ALA A 455 1.06 -21.24 -3.09
N SER A 456 1.57 -22.29 -3.74
CA SER A 456 2.90 -22.84 -3.43
C SER A 456 4.02 -21.82 -3.61
N SER A 457 3.94 -20.92 -4.61
CA SER A 457 4.88 -19.81 -4.76
C SER A 457 4.83 -18.83 -3.56
N CYS A 458 3.64 -18.49 -3.06
CA CYS A 458 3.50 -17.67 -1.85
C CYS A 458 4.02 -18.40 -0.60
N SER A 459 3.78 -19.72 -0.51
CA SER A 459 4.30 -20.56 0.57
C SER A 459 5.82 -20.61 0.58
N ALA A 460 6.46 -20.70 -0.59
CA ALA A 460 7.92 -20.60 -0.71
C ALA A 460 8.42 -19.22 -0.28
N GLY A 461 7.72 -18.15 -0.66
CA GLY A 461 7.99 -16.79 -0.20
C GLY A 461 7.97 -16.65 1.32
N MET A 462 6.93 -17.16 1.99
CA MET A 462 6.87 -17.21 3.46
C MET A 462 8.02 -18.01 4.05
N ALA A 463 8.36 -19.17 3.48
CA ALA A 463 9.41 -20.04 3.98
C ALA A 463 10.81 -19.37 3.94
N ILE A 464 11.10 -18.61 2.88
CA ILE A 464 12.32 -17.80 2.75
C ILE A 464 12.39 -16.73 3.84
N GLU A 465 11.28 -16.07 4.15
CA GLU A 465 11.26 -15.05 5.21
C GLU A 465 11.35 -15.65 6.62
N TYR A 466 10.72 -16.80 6.88
CA TYR A 466 10.95 -17.53 8.13
C TYR A 466 12.41 -17.95 8.29
N TYR A 467 13.07 -18.34 7.20
CA TYR A 467 14.50 -18.64 7.21
C TYR A 467 15.34 -17.40 7.55
N ALA A 468 15.05 -16.26 6.92
CA ALA A 468 15.73 -14.99 7.19
C ALA A 468 15.53 -14.51 8.65
N ALA A 469 14.35 -14.76 9.22
CA ALA A 469 14.05 -14.47 10.63
C ALA A 469 14.68 -15.46 11.64
N GLY A 470 15.40 -16.50 11.17
CA GLY A 470 15.99 -17.53 12.02
C GLY A 470 15.02 -18.61 12.52
N GLU A 471 13.77 -18.61 12.06
CA GLU A 471 12.75 -19.61 12.41
C GLU A 471 12.83 -20.86 11.51
N PHE A 472 13.96 -21.57 11.57
CA PHE A 472 14.27 -22.69 10.67
C PHE A 472 13.22 -23.82 10.70
N GLY A 473 12.57 -24.06 11.84
CA GLY A 473 11.52 -25.07 11.97
C GLY A 473 10.26 -24.73 11.17
N ASN A 474 9.84 -23.46 11.15
CA ASN A 474 8.68 -23.00 10.38
C ASN A 474 9.00 -22.94 8.89
N ALA A 475 10.20 -22.46 8.54
CA ALA A 475 10.70 -22.47 7.18
C ALA A 475 10.69 -23.89 6.59
N LYS A 476 11.28 -24.86 7.31
CA LYS A 476 11.35 -26.26 6.90
C LYS A 476 9.98 -26.87 6.60
N LYS A 477 8.98 -26.68 7.48
CA LYS A 477 7.62 -27.21 7.28
C LYS A 477 6.98 -26.71 5.98
N LEU A 478 7.13 -25.42 5.68
CA LEU A 478 6.57 -24.83 4.47
C LEU A 478 7.30 -25.31 3.22
N PHE A 479 8.64 -25.36 3.27
CA PHE A 479 9.43 -25.88 2.17
C PHE A 479 9.11 -27.34 1.87
N ASP A 480 8.97 -28.20 2.88
CA ASP A 480 8.61 -29.63 2.70
C ASP A 480 7.29 -29.80 1.92
N GLY A 481 6.29 -28.96 2.22
CA GLY A 481 5.03 -28.94 1.47
C GLY A 481 5.21 -28.48 0.01
N VAL A 482 6.02 -27.45 -0.22
CA VAL A 482 6.28 -26.87 -1.55
C VAL A 482 7.05 -27.84 -2.45
N VAL A 483 8.13 -28.45 -1.94
CA VAL A 483 8.94 -29.38 -2.74
C VAL A 483 8.15 -30.63 -3.13
N GLY A 484 7.16 -31.04 -2.34
CA GLY A 484 6.24 -32.11 -2.71
C GLY A 484 5.53 -31.85 -4.04
N LEU A 485 4.99 -30.65 -4.23
CA LEU A 485 4.36 -30.24 -5.49
C LEU A 485 5.39 -30.16 -6.63
N TYR A 486 6.56 -29.56 -6.37
CA TYR A 486 7.58 -29.40 -7.41
C TYR A 486 8.16 -30.72 -7.90
N ARG A 487 8.27 -31.73 -7.03
CA ARG A 487 8.62 -33.11 -7.42
C ARG A 487 7.55 -33.73 -8.30
N GLN A 488 6.27 -33.58 -7.95
CA GLN A 488 5.15 -34.15 -8.71
C GLN A 488 5.03 -33.55 -10.11
N GLU A 489 5.24 -32.23 -10.24
CA GLU A 489 5.10 -31.51 -11.51
C GLU A 489 6.42 -31.39 -12.31
N GLY A 490 7.56 -31.78 -11.72
CA GLY A 490 8.87 -31.76 -12.39
C GLY A 490 9.54 -30.38 -12.50
N TRP A 491 9.28 -29.45 -11.58
CA TRP A 491 9.88 -28.10 -11.57
C TRP A 491 11.30 -28.09 -10.99
N THR A 492 12.28 -28.59 -11.73
CA THR A 492 13.65 -28.82 -11.24
C THR A 492 14.37 -27.56 -10.75
N THR A 493 14.18 -26.40 -11.40
CA THR A 493 14.83 -25.14 -10.99
C THR A 493 14.32 -24.66 -9.64
N LEU A 494 13.00 -24.69 -9.46
CA LEU A 494 12.35 -24.29 -8.21
C LEU A 494 12.68 -25.31 -7.11
N LEU A 495 12.70 -26.59 -7.45
CA LEU A 495 13.08 -27.66 -6.53
C LEU A 495 14.52 -27.48 -6.02
N TRP A 496 15.48 -27.18 -6.89
CA TRP A 496 16.87 -26.91 -6.50
C TRP A 496 16.98 -25.78 -5.45
N GLU A 497 16.33 -24.65 -5.71
CA GLU A 497 16.36 -23.50 -4.80
C GLU A 497 15.79 -23.85 -3.42
N ASN A 498 14.63 -24.51 -3.39
CA ASN A 498 13.93 -24.86 -2.16
C ASN A 498 14.66 -25.98 -1.38
N LEU A 499 15.27 -26.95 -2.08
CA LEU A 499 16.12 -27.96 -1.44
C LEU A 499 17.37 -27.34 -0.82
N GLY A 500 17.93 -26.31 -1.44
CA GLY A 500 19.03 -25.53 -0.87
C GLY A 500 18.66 -24.97 0.50
N TYR A 501 17.49 -24.34 0.63
CA TYR A 501 17.01 -23.87 1.94
C TYR A 501 16.70 -25.01 2.90
N LEU A 502 16.09 -26.11 2.46
CA LEU A 502 15.82 -27.28 3.31
C LEU A 502 17.09 -27.91 3.87
N ARG A 503 18.13 -27.98 3.05
CA ARG A 503 19.46 -28.44 3.43
C ARG A 503 20.02 -27.55 4.54
N GLU A 504 20.02 -26.24 4.36
CA GLU A 504 20.50 -25.31 5.39
C GLU A 504 19.64 -25.33 6.66
N CYS A 505 18.31 -25.37 6.54
CA CYS A 505 17.41 -25.53 7.69
C CYS A 505 17.75 -26.81 8.46
N SER A 506 17.98 -27.92 7.75
CA SER A 506 18.34 -29.20 8.38
C SER A 506 19.70 -29.14 9.06
N ARG A 507 20.65 -28.37 8.51
CA ARG A 507 21.92 -28.08 9.17
C ARG A 507 21.70 -27.33 10.49
N LYS A 508 20.97 -26.21 10.46
CA LYS A 508 20.69 -25.40 11.67
C LYS A 508 19.86 -26.13 12.72
N LEU A 509 19.01 -27.07 12.30
CA LEU A 509 18.19 -27.91 13.17
C LEU A 509 18.91 -29.19 13.63
N ASN A 510 20.21 -29.38 13.31
CA ASN A 510 21.00 -30.57 13.65
C ASN A 510 20.38 -31.90 13.19
N SER A 511 19.74 -31.91 12.01
CA SER A 511 19.09 -33.08 11.45
C SER A 511 19.92 -33.70 10.32
N LEU A 512 20.91 -34.53 10.69
CA LEU A 512 21.88 -35.14 9.75
C LEU A 512 21.22 -35.93 8.62
N VAL A 513 20.25 -36.80 8.92
CA VAL A 513 19.57 -37.65 7.91
C VAL A 513 18.89 -36.80 6.83
N ASN A 514 18.16 -35.76 7.22
CA ASN A 514 17.50 -34.85 6.28
C ASN A 514 18.52 -34.02 5.50
N PHE A 515 19.58 -33.55 6.15
CA PHE A 515 20.66 -32.81 5.49
C PHE A 515 21.30 -33.63 4.36
N ILE A 516 21.65 -34.89 4.64
CA ILE A 516 22.22 -35.82 3.67
C ILE A 516 21.20 -36.10 2.56
N SER A 517 19.95 -36.38 2.93
CA SER A 517 18.90 -36.69 1.96
C SER A 517 18.68 -35.56 0.96
N TYR A 518 18.49 -34.32 1.43
CA TYR A 518 18.32 -33.18 0.53
C TYR A 518 19.57 -32.90 -0.30
N SER A 519 20.77 -33.05 0.27
CA SER A 519 22.03 -32.86 -0.45
C SER A 519 22.20 -33.87 -1.59
N LEU A 520 21.92 -35.15 -1.35
CA LEU A 520 21.98 -36.19 -2.37
C LEU A 520 20.90 -36.00 -3.44
N GLU A 521 19.67 -35.66 -3.04
CA GLU A 521 18.60 -35.34 -3.99
C GLU A 521 19.01 -34.19 -4.92
N MET A 522 19.52 -33.08 -4.36
CA MET A 522 20.04 -31.94 -5.13
C MET A 522 21.15 -32.36 -6.09
N ALA A 523 22.13 -33.12 -5.61
CA ALA A 523 23.24 -33.60 -6.40
C ALA A 523 22.78 -34.53 -7.54
N ALA A 524 21.63 -35.17 -7.45
CA ALA A 524 21.08 -36.05 -8.48
C ALA A 524 20.08 -35.38 -9.44
N LEU A 525 19.69 -34.12 -9.21
CA LEU A 525 18.77 -33.42 -10.11
C LEU A 525 19.32 -33.32 -11.55
N PRO A 526 18.48 -33.41 -12.59
CA PRO A 526 18.92 -33.34 -13.98
C PRO A 526 19.52 -31.96 -14.32
N LEU A 527 20.52 -31.94 -15.22
CA LEU A 527 21.17 -30.70 -15.65
C LEU A 527 20.20 -29.80 -16.43
N PHE A 528 20.33 -28.50 -16.20
CA PHE A 528 19.54 -27.47 -16.85
C PHE A 528 19.97 -27.33 -18.32
N SER A 529 19.14 -27.77 -19.26
CA SER A 529 19.34 -27.50 -20.69
C SER A 529 19.00 -26.03 -20.98
N GLY A 530 19.89 -25.12 -20.62
CA GLY A 530 19.75 -23.70 -20.89
C GLY A 530 20.98 -22.94 -20.47
N SER A 531 21.78 -22.52 -21.44
CA SER A 531 22.84 -21.54 -21.27
C SER A 531 22.25 -20.20 -20.82
N VAL A 532 21.92 -20.07 -19.54
CA VAL A 532 21.65 -18.75 -18.93
C VAL A 532 22.96 -18.20 -18.40
N GLN A 533 23.89 -17.99 -19.33
CA GLN A 533 24.88 -16.93 -19.20
C GLN A 533 24.16 -15.64 -19.66
N GLY A 534 23.14 -15.26 -18.89
CA GLY A 534 22.29 -14.12 -19.15
C GLY A 534 22.53 -13.09 -18.06
N ASN A 535 23.06 -11.93 -18.46
CA ASN A 535 23.26 -10.71 -17.68
C ASN A 535 22.13 -10.40 -16.66
N SER A 536 22.17 -11.02 -15.50
CA SER A 536 21.33 -10.70 -14.35
C SER A 536 22.13 -10.98 -13.09
N GLU A 537 23.10 -10.10 -12.82
CA GLU A 537 23.94 -10.13 -11.61
C GLU A 537 23.16 -9.91 -10.30
N ASN A 538 21.82 -9.77 -10.34
CA ASN A 538 21.01 -9.31 -9.20
C ASN A 538 19.88 -10.26 -8.75
N LYS A 539 19.85 -11.54 -9.15
CA LYS A 539 18.99 -12.51 -8.44
C LYS A 539 19.84 -13.23 -7.41
N SER A 540 19.57 -12.94 -6.13
CA SER A 540 20.10 -13.71 -5.01
C SER A 540 19.66 -15.16 -5.19
N ASN A 541 20.55 -16.00 -5.69
CA ASN A 541 20.29 -17.43 -5.64
C ASN A 541 20.20 -17.81 -4.16
N GLY A 542 19.26 -18.69 -3.82
CA GLY A 542 19.17 -19.27 -2.49
C GLY A 542 20.52 -19.86 -2.03
N PRO A 543 20.62 -20.33 -0.78
CA PRO A 543 21.89 -20.68 -0.15
C PRO A 543 22.73 -21.73 -0.89
N ALA A 544 22.12 -22.49 -1.80
CA ALA A 544 22.79 -23.48 -2.64
C ALA A 544 23.58 -22.89 -3.83
N GLY A 545 23.33 -21.64 -4.23
CA GLY A 545 23.91 -21.04 -5.43
C GLY A 545 23.36 -21.62 -6.75
N TRP A 546 24.10 -21.44 -7.85
CA TRP A 546 23.70 -21.96 -9.17
C TRP A 546 23.88 -23.48 -9.25
N PRO A 547 22.97 -24.20 -9.93
CA PRO A 547 23.06 -25.63 -10.13
C PRO A 547 24.06 -26.02 -11.24
N THR A 548 25.34 -25.74 -11.03
CA THR A 548 26.41 -26.18 -11.93
C THR A 548 26.85 -27.61 -11.62
N ILE A 549 27.55 -28.26 -12.56
CA ILE A 549 28.15 -29.58 -12.33
C ILE A 549 29.12 -29.52 -11.15
N SER A 550 30.04 -28.54 -11.14
CA SER A 550 30.95 -28.29 -10.02
C SER A 550 30.23 -28.16 -8.69
N ARG A 551 29.11 -27.41 -8.64
CA ARG A 551 28.37 -27.22 -7.39
C ARG A 551 27.72 -28.51 -6.91
N ARG A 552 27.25 -29.38 -7.81
CA ARG A 552 26.71 -30.70 -7.46
C ARG A 552 27.80 -31.63 -6.94
N GLU A 553 28.98 -31.61 -7.55
CA GLU A 553 30.16 -32.36 -7.09
C GLU A 553 30.59 -31.92 -5.69
N GLU A 554 30.66 -30.61 -5.44
CA GLU A 554 30.93 -30.04 -4.11
C GLU A 554 29.91 -30.52 -3.06
N ILE A 555 28.62 -30.48 -3.38
CA ILE A 555 27.56 -30.92 -2.47
C ILE A 555 27.68 -32.42 -2.17
N GLN A 556 27.96 -33.25 -3.19
CA GLN A 556 28.19 -34.68 -2.99
C GLN A 556 29.44 -34.93 -2.13
N GLN A 557 30.54 -34.23 -2.42
CA GLN A 557 31.79 -34.39 -1.68
C GLN A 557 31.62 -33.99 -0.22
N GLU A 558 30.85 -32.93 0.07
CA GLU A 558 30.57 -32.53 1.44
C GLU A 558 29.82 -33.62 2.23
N VAL A 559 28.87 -34.31 1.59
CA VAL A 559 28.19 -35.46 2.21
C VAL A 559 29.16 -36.60 2.49
N VAL A 560 30.05 -36.91 1.54
CA VAL A 560 31.08 -37.96 1.71
C VAL A 560 32.03 -37.61 2.84
N ASP A 561 32.54 -36.38 2.88
CA ASP A 561 33.47 -35.92 3.91
C ASP A 561 32.84 -36.00 5.32
N ILE A 562 31.56 -35.65 5.44
CA ILE A 562 30.81 -35.78 6.71
C ILE A 562 30.66 -37.25 7.11
N LEU A 563 30.32 -38.15 6.18
CA LEU A 563 30.17 -39.58 6.45
C LEU A 563 31.49 -40.29 6.79
N GLU A 564 32.59 -39.84 6.17
CA GLU A 564 33.94 -40.36 6.41
C GLU A 564 34.63 -39.72 7.63
N GLY A 565 33.99 -38.77 8.30
CA GLY A 565 34.57 -38.03 9.43
C GLY A 565 35.75 -37.14 9.06
N LYS A 566 35.90 -36.79 7.77
CA LYS A 566 36.94 -35.89 7.27
C LYS A 566 36.53 -34.44 7.61
N HIS A 567 37.03 -33.94 8.75
CA HIS A 567 36.73 -32.58 9.18
C HIS A 567 37.27 -31.53 8.19
N THR A 568 36.39 -30.73 7.60
CA THR A 568 36.76 -29.45 6.96
C THR A 568 36.90 -28.39 8.06
N SER A 569 38.15 -28.14 8.47
CA SER A 569 38.52 -27.03 9.33
C SER A 569 38.44 -25.69 8.58
N GLN A 570 37.22 -25.24 8.24
CA GLN A 570 36.95 -23.85 7.88
C GLN A 570 35.88 -23.30 8.83
N VAL A 571 36.36 -22.44 9.73
CA VAL A 571 35.61 -21.68 10.71
C VAL A 571 34.49 -20.88 10.03
N ILE A 572 33.24 -21.18 10.36
CA ILE A 572 32.10 -20.24 10.29
C ILE A 572 31.24 -20.53 11.54
N ASP A 573 30.84 -19.47 12.26
CA ASP A 573 30.23 -19.38 13.60
C ASP A 573 28.96 -20.22 13.90
N ASP A 574 28.60 -21.21 13.08
CA ASP A 574 27.45 -22.09 13.31
C ASP A 574 27.91 -23.54 13.35
N GLU A 575 28.38 -23.96 14.53
CA GLU A 575 28.76 -25.33 14.86
C GLU A 575 27.61 -26.28 14.50
N PHE A 576 27.75 -27.00 13.39
CA PHE A 576 27.03 -28.24 13.20
C PHE A 576 27.56 -29.19 14.28
N ASN A 577 26.82 -29.31 15.38
CA ASN A 577 27.23 -30.10 16.54
C ASN A 577 27.19 -31.60 16.17
N LEU A 578 28.21 -32.04 15.45
CA LEU A 578 28.47 -33.43 15.07
C LEU A 578 28.94 -34.28 16.26
N GLN A 579 28.97 -33.72 17.48
CA GLN A 579 29.40 -34.41 18.70
C GLN A 579 28.47 -35.55 19.17
N LEU A 580 27.48 -35.97 18.37
CA LEU A 580 26.47 -36.96 18.76
C LEU A 580 26.19 -38.10 17.77
N THR A 581 26.99 -38.35 16.74
CA THR A 581 26.69 -39.44 15.79
C THR A 581 27.79 -40.51 15.71
N GLU A 582 27.80 -41.40 16.70
CA GLU A 582 28.29 -42.79 16.54
C GLU A 582 27.24 -43.69 15.83
N GLU A 583 26.10 -43.13 15.41
CA GLU A 583 25.06 -43.87 14.70
C GLU A 583 25.32 -43.90 13.19
N SER A 584 25.46 -45.09 12.63
CA SER A 584 25.46 -45.34 11.19
C SER A 584 24.24 -44.64 10.55
N THR A 585 24.48 -43.68 9.65
CA THR A 585 23.39 -42.98 8.96
C THR A 585 22.69 -43.95 8.02
N HIS A 586 21.42 -44.26 8.29
CA HIS A 586 20.62 -45.17 7.47
C HIS A 586 19.62 -44.40 6.60
N LEU A 587 19.69 -44.59 5.28
CA LEU A 587 18.77 -43.97 4.31
C LEU A 587 17.88 -45.04 3.67
N VAL A 588 16.56 -44.81 3.67
CA VAL A 588 15.59 -45.71 3.06
C VAL A 588 15.12 -45.14 1.72
N ILE A 589 15.34 -45.90 0.64
CA ILE A 589 14.90 -45.56 -0.71
C ILE A 589 13.76 -46.52 -1.12
N ASP A 590 12.53 -46.19 -0.72
CA ASP A 590 11.32 -46.94 -1.10
C ASP A 590 10.65 -46.36 -2.37
N GLN A 591 9.39 -46.73 -2.64
CA GLN A 591 8.65 -46.27 -3.83
C GLN A 591 8.24 -44.80 -3.77
N ILE A 592 8.13 -44.22 -2.58
CA ILE A 592 7.70 -42.82 -2.36
C ILE A 592 8.88 -41.89 -2.01
N SER A 593 10.06 -42.46 -1.77
CA SER A 593 11.26 -41.74 -1.40
C SER A 593 11.73 -40.79 -2.52
N PRO A 594 11.97 -39.51 -2.22
CA PRO A 594 12.58 -38.58 -3.18
C PRO A 594 13.97 -39.02 -3.66
N LEU A 595 14.67 -39.85 -2.87
CA LEU A 595 16.01 -40.34 -3.19
C LEU A 595 16.04 -41.38 -4.30
N ARG A 596 14.89 -41.79 -4.85
CA ARG A 596 14.85 -42.65 -6.04
C ARG A 596 15.56 -42.04 -7.25
N ILE A 597 15.63 -40.71 -7.31
CA ILE A 597 16.40 -40.03 -8.36
C ILE A 597 17.91 -40.20 -8.16
N VAL A 598 18.38 -40.49 -6.94
CA VAL A 598 19.80 -40.64 -6.62
C VAL A 598 20.33 -42.00 -7.06
N LEU A 599 19.64 -43.06 -6.66
CA LEU A 599 20.05 -44.44 -6.90
C LEU A 599 18.83 -45.28 -7.31
N VAL A 600 18.89 -45.87 -8.49
CA VAL A 600 17.87 -46.79 -9.01
C VAL A 600 18.41 -48.21 -9.00
N ALA A 601 17.70 -49.11 -8.32
CA ALA A 601 17.97 -50.53 -8.35
C ALA A 601 16.99 -51.26 -9.28
N SER A 602 17.51 -52.13 -10.13
CA SER A 602 16.72 -53.04 -10.97
C SER A 602 17.17 -54.47 -10.72
N VAL A 603 16.21 -55.38 -10.54
CA VAL A 603 16.47 -56.79 -10.31
C VAL A 603 15.76 -57.59 -11.40
N ALA A 604 16.51 -58.42 -12.13
CA ALA A 604 15.98 -59.27 -13.19
C ALA A 604 16.26 -60.73 -12.90
N PHE A 605 15.21 -61.54 -12.87
CA PHE A 605 15.29 -62.99 -12.84
C PHE A 605 15.44 -63.48 -14.28
N HIS A 606 16.43 -64.33 -14.55
CA HIS A 606 16.67 -64.86 -15.89
C HIS A 606 15.61 -65.90 -16.29
N ASP A 607 15.04 -66.58 -15.30
CA ASP A 607 14.04 -67.63 -15.49
C ASP A 607 12.66 -67.17 -14.98
N GLN A 608 11.61 -67.38 -15.79
CA GLN A 608 10.23 -67.06 -15.41
C GLN A 608 9.61 -68.07 -14.43
N SER A 609 10.15 -69.30 -14.39
CA SER A 609 9.69 -70.36 -13.49
C SER A 609 10.85 -71.29 -13.18
N VAL A 610 11.02 -71.64 -11.90
CA VAL A 610 12.14 -72.46 -11.42
C VAL A 610 11.60 -73.62 -10.59
N LYS A 611 12.24 -74.80 -10.69
CA LYS A 611 11.87 -75.96 -9.88
C LYS A 611 12.35 -75.76 -8.44
N PRO A 612 11.63 -76.22 -7.41
CA PRO A 612 12.12 -76.18 -6.04
C PRO A 612 13.51 -76.84 -5.93
N GLY A 613 14.49 -76.11 -5.39
CA GLY A 613 15.86 -76.59 -5.20
C GLY A 613 16.81 -76.46 -6.39
N SER A 614 16.37 -75.95 -7.56
CA SER A 614 17.30 -75.62 -8.65
C SER A 614 17.89 -74.21 -8.52
N PRO A 615 19.15 -74.00 -8.93
CA PRO A 615 19.77 -72.67 -8.90
C PRO A 615 19.04 -71.70 -9.83
N LEU A 616 18.96 -70.45 -9.41
CA LEU A 616 18.31 -69.34 -10.09
C LEU A 616 19.35 -68.25 -10.36
N LEU A 617 19.35 -67.69 -11.57
CA LEU A 617 20.19 -66.55 -11.90
C LEU A 617 19.41 -65.24 -11.72
N VAL A 618 20.01 -64.33 -10.97
CA VAL A 618 19.48 -62.98 -10.73
C VAL A 618 20.54 -61.97 -11.12
N SER A 619 20.14 -60.96 -11.89
CA SER A 619 20.96 -59.79 -12.16
C SER A 619 20.44 -58.60 -11.36
N VAL A 620 21.31 -58.00 -10.55
CA VAL A 620 21.04 -56.76 -9.83
C VAL A 620 21.85 -55.65 -10.49
N SER A 621 21.16 -54.62 -10.95
CA SER A 621 21.76 -53.43 -11.58
C SER A 621 21.48 -52.21 -10.72
N LEU A 622 22.52 -51.48 -10.36
CA LEU A 622 22.44 -50.22 -9.64
C LEU A 622 22.86 -49.08 -10.57
N LEU A 623 22.03 -48.05 -10.69
CA LEU A 623 22.32 -46.85 -11.47
C LEU A 623 22.33 -45.65 -10.53
N SER A 624 23.47 -44.98 -10.43
CA SER A 624 23.61 -43.70 -9.71
C SER A 624 23.48 -42.53 -10.68
N HIS A 625 22.72 -41.51 -10.30
CA HIS A 625 22.60 -40.24 -11.03
C HIS A 625 23.42 -39.10 -10.39
N LEU A 626 24.26 -39.44 -9.41
CA LEU A 626 25.19 -38.49 -8.80
C LEU A 626 26.32 -38.10 -9.77
N PRO A 627 26.89 -36.89 -9.63
CA PRO A 627 27.91 -36.40 -10.55
C PRO A 627 29.25 -37.14 -10.40
N SER A 628 29.56 -37.67 -9.21
CA SER A 628 30.76 -38.46 -8.95
C SER A 628 30.40 -39.93 -8.66
N PRO A 629 31.25 -40.90 -9.05
CA PRO A 629 31.02 -42.32 -8.77
C PRO A 629 30.84 -42.60 -7.28
N VAL A 630 29.90 -43.49 -6.95
CA VAL A 630 29.70 -43.98 -5.58
C VAL A 630 30.38 -45.35 -5.47
N ALA A 631 31.30 -45.48 -4.52
CA ALA A 631 31.87 -46.77 -4.15
C ALA A 631 30.85 -47.55 -3.30
N ILE A 632 30.64 -48.81 -3.64
CA ILE A 632 29.77 -49.72 -2.89
C ILE A 632 30.67 -50.80 -2.30
N ASP A 633 30.85 -50.77 -0.98
CA ASP A 633 31.70 -51.72 -0.27
C ASP A 633 31.01 -53.05 0.00
N GLN A 634 29.68 -53.02 0.10
CA GLN A 634 28.87 -54.19 0.37
C GLN A 634 27.45 -54.00 -0.19
N LEU A 635 26.92 -55.02 -0.86
CA LEU A 635 25.55 -55.08 -1.33
C LEU A 635 24.87 -56.32 -0.75
N GLU A 636 23.85 -56.12 0.09
CA GLU A 636 23.01 -57.19 0.60
C GLU A 636 21.67 -57.25 -0.14
N VAL A 637 21.28 -58.45 -0.60
CA VAL A 637 20.00 -58.70 -1.26
C VAL A 637 19.16 -59.60 -0.37
N GLN A 638 17.99 -59.10 0.05
CA GLN A 638 17.06 -59.81 0.92
C GLN A 638 15.80 -60.25 0.16
N PHE A 639 15.46 -61.53 0.27
CA PHE A 639 14.23 -62.12 -0.24
C PHE A 639 13.26 -62.40 0.91
N ASN A 640 12.02 -62.73 0.55
CA ASN A 640 11.01 -63.20 1.52
C ASN A 640 11.41 -64.51 2.23
N GLN A 641 12.29 -65.31 1.61
CA GLN A 641 12.92 -66.48 2.21
C GLN A 641 14.36 -66.13 2.58
N SER A 642 14.65 -66.08 3.88
CA SER A 642 15.97 -65.69 4.41
C SER A 642 17.12 -66.56 3.89
N ASP A 643 16.83 -67.84 3.60
CA ASP A 643 17.80 -68.80 3.08
C ASP A 643 18.29 -68.45 1.67
N CYS A 644 17.58 -67.55 0.97
CA CYS A 644 17.95 -67.05 -0.35
C CYS A 644 18.70 -65.71 -0.30
N ASN A 645 18.86 -65.09 0.87
CA ASN A 645 19.58 -63.83 1.01
C ASN A 645 21.06 -64.03 0.71
N PHE A 646 21.70 -63.04 0.07
CA PHE A 646 23.13 -63.08 -0.19
C PHE A 646 23.76 -61.68 -0.09
N VAL A 647 25.06 -61.68 0.18
CA VAL A 647 25.89 -60.48 0.29
C VAL A 647 26.97 -60.53 -0.79
N MET A 648 27.15 -59.44 -1.51
CA MET A 648 28.24 -59.19 -2.43
C MET A 648 29.18 -58.16 -1.79
N GLN A 649 30.49 -58.42 -1.84
CA GLN A 649 31.54 -57.48 -1.45
C GLN A 649 32.19 -56.88 -2.68
#